data_AF-A0A1D1VQR6-F1
#
_entry.id   AF-A0A1D1VQR6-F1
#
_cell.length_a   1.000
_cell.length_b   1.000
_cell.length_c   1.000
_cell.angle_alpha   90.00
_cell.angle_beta   90.00
_cell.angle_gamma   90.00
#
_symmetry.space_group_name_H-M   'P 1'
#
loop_
_entity.id
_entity.type
_entity.pdbx_description
1 polymer ?
#
loop_
_entity_poly.entity_id
_entity_poly.type
_entity_poly.pdbx_seq_one_letter_code
_entity_poly.pdbx_strand_id
1 'polypeptide(L)'
;MHEKSLTDPRDVLSDDNGAYSATHGPRSFYFTRTEGKLMSATKEEYDADEEGYWFTRQTWICNSSKDFRRVYIRAHDDSHAKRDYSFLYYQFDKEAHSFEPSQHGNRRHGSKPYSRSYQSVKKSLKSQDRGNALKTFEEDRDEIYTVKNPASIPTGTKQIRNLTQDAQPVDDIMGLQEKCKKEFDFPSLRFINEIHAVPSLFIFCATKRQFGDMVRFCTNADNFSVLGVDTMFNVGKFFVTAVTYRHLFLRSRSANIGDHPVMLGAIFIHQDKSRATYWQMAASLKKHCPELVDLKVYGTDGDPALYQPFKDLFPAANHLLCDIHMRDNIEKKLRALGEKPDVSMQVIQDIFGKKQGTDKTAGLVDCAGGDFETAAAGALYEKWTAIMEEGADFVSYFKEKKEHLIQNCMSLSTRIACQLNLDVYTQNANECMNSVIKRQTGKEKMKLTPFVEAMQKLVQKQEKDIEETLIDRTPGMDLLDQYNHLKVRATDFFRVQSEKDRKKLLRKIHTQPVLKKEVDVVIVEDSLEGEIFELTQKTLPEASSPRASPVDSEDSLLDGFANIQSGQRLQLEVKARALMDNKKYITAAPGDDDMCFIVASHSSRNQFHTVTINPKTGQVACDAKTCLPYRVGKICQHALAVAAVKKVSAAYAMWHNKQKSEAPLDKIASFQLAKGTGLKRHNRTQRRLGTNEKTSQVSTLTSAEGKALAYRTAAENTAKKRTKNSVAAVEPFTYELRFLSGCHGSVKKCSGCHTEFRLDGDAPSPPKDLVVVSQMIRSSKKNNQEQNGKVSPVYFHANAKCVEKHDKEFNPSDIVIRTEDEESFEPSHKKFLKQFTGKKV
;
A
#
# COMPACT_ATOMS: atom_id res chain seq x y z
N MET A 1 47.27 -4.57 23.83
CA MET A 1 46.10 -3.72 23.55
C MET A 1 45.14 -4.49 22.68
N HIS A 2 43.86 -4.59 23.05
CA HIS A 2 42.83 -5.15 22.17
C HIS A 2 42.11 -3.99 21.49
N GLU A 3 42.29 -3.85 20.19
CA GLU A 3 41.57 -2.86 19.40
C GLU A 3 40.12 -3.33 19.24
N LYS A 4 39.17 -2.59 19.82
CA LYS A 4 37.73 -2.85 19.72
C LYS A 4 37.06 -1.58 19.21
N SER A 5 36.32 -1.70 18.11
CA SER A 5 35.41 -0.64 17.66
C SER A 5 34.28 -0.49 18.69
N LEU A 6 34.14 0.70 19.27
CA LEU A 6 33.10 1.03 20.25
C LEU A 6 31.97 1.82 19.57
N THR A 7 30.71 1.50 19.88
CA THR A 7 29.53 2.25 19.39
C THR A 7 29.42 3.61 20.07
N ASP A 8 29.79 3.71 21.35
CA ASP A 8 29.97 4.96 22.08
C ASP A 8 31.31 4.90 22.85
N PRO A 9 32.16 5.95 22.82
CA PRO A 9 33.43 5.97 23.55
C PRO A 9 33.29 5.72 25.06
N ARG A 10 32.13 6.02 25.64
CA ARG A 10 31.83 5.78 27.07
C ARG A 10 31.36 4.37 27.37
N ASP A 11 31.15 3.52 26.37
CA ASP A 11 30.80 2.10 26.59
C ASP A 11 31.92 1.35 27.31
N VAL A 12 33.17 1.78 27.13
CA VAL A 12 34.32 1.23 27.86
C VAL A 12 34.20 1.40 29.38
N LEU A 13 33.42 2.39 29.85
CA LEU A 13 33.23 2.71 31.29
C LEU A 13 32.16 1.85 31.98
N SER A 14 31.62 0.85 31.29
CA SER A 14 30.63 -0.08 31.84
C SER A 14 31.32 -1.42 32.12
N ASP A 15 31.97 -1.47 33.28
CA ASP A 15 32.61 -2.66 33.86
C ASP A 15 31.74 -3.28 34.98
N ASP A 16 32.18 -4.43 35.49
CA ASP A 16 31.52 -5.24 36.51
C ASP A 16 32.08 -5.03 37.94
N ASN A 17 32.98 -4.06 38.14
CA ASN A 17 33.57 -3.76 39.46
C ASN A 17 32.67 -2.88 40.35
N GLY A 18 31.44 -2.61 39.92
CA GLY A 18 30.43 -1.88 40.70
C GLY A 18 30.41 -0.37 40.47
N ALA A 19 30.08 0.38 41.53
CA ALA A 19 29.90 1.83 41.46
C ALA A 19 31.20 2.57 41.76
N TYR A 20 31.36 3.75 41.15
CA TYR A 20 32.55 4.58 41.28
C TYR A 20 32.20 6.01 41.67
N SER A 21 33.08 6.63 42.47
CA SER A 21 32.99 8.04 42.85
C SER A 21 34.13 8.84 42.23
N ALA A 22 33.81 9.97 41.60
CA ALA A 22 34.82 10.84 40.99
C ALA A 22 35.61 11.53 42.10
N THR A 23 36.94 11.49 41.99
CA THR A 23 37.82 12.14 42.98
C THR A 23 38.00 13.63 42.73
N HIS A 24 37.82 14.06 41.49
CA HIS A 24 37.89 15.44 41.01
C HIS A 24 37.21 15.52 39.64
N GLY A 25 36.98 16.74 39.13
CA GLY A 25 36.51 16.94 37.75
C GLY A 25 37.56 16.52 36.70
N PRO A 26 37.16 16.44 35.41
CA PRO A 26 38.06 16.04 34.35
C PRO A 26 39.22 17.02 34.23
N ARG A 27 40.43 16.51 34.00
CA ARG A 27 41.62 17.33 33.73
C ARG A 27 41.98 17.19 32.27
N SER A 28 42.04 18.31 31.56
CA SER A 28 42.50 18.36 30.17
C SER A 28 43.96 18.78 30.11
N PHE A 29 44.68 18.20 29.16
CA PHE A 29 46.08 18.48 28.85
C PHE A 29 46.20 18.63 27.33
N TYR A 30 46.93 19.64 26.90
CA TYR A 30 47.25 19.84 25.49
C TYR A 30 48.74 19.59 25.27
N PHE A 31 49.07 18.96 24.13
CA PHE A 31 50.44 18.70 23.72
C PHE A 31 50.62 19.17 22.27
N THR A 32 51.53 20.12 22.07
CA THR A 32 51.93 20.59 20.74
C THR A 32 52.84 19.59 20.06
N ARG A 33 52.75 19.50 18.73
CA ARG A 33 53.59 18.62 17.91
C ARG A 33 54.67 19.44 17.19
N THR A 34 55.90 19.39 17.70
CA THR A 34 57.09 19.92 17.00
C THR A 34 58.11 18.82 16.78
N GLU A 35 58.48 18.55 15.53
CA GLU A 35 59.57 17.64 15.13
C GLU A 35 59.55 16.23 15.78
N GLY A 36 58.37 15.68 16.02
CA GLY A 36 58.23 14.31 16.55
C GLY A 36 58.59 14.14 18.04
N LYS A 37 58.80 15.24 18.78
CA LYS A 37 58.98 15.22 20.24
C LYS A 37 57.80 15.90 20.94
N LEU A 38 57.30 15.26 22.01
CA LEU A 38 56.21 15.77 22.84
C LEU A 38 56.76 16.86 23.79
N MET A 39 56.35 18.12 23.63
CA MET A 39 56.78 19.21 24.52
C MET A 39 55.64 19.65 25.46
N SER A 40 56.05 20.00 26.68
CA SER A 40 55.31 20.42 27.89
C SER A 40 53.76 20.46 27.87
N ALA A 41 53.16 19.86 28.91
CA ALA A 41 51.73 19.97 29.20
C ALA A 41 51.37 21.31 29.84
N THR A 42 50.61 22.15 29.14
CA THR A 42 49.95 23.33 29.73
C THR A 42 48.58 22.98 30.28
N LYS A 43 48.19 23.67 31.35
CA LYS A 43 46.90 23.53 32.01
C LYS A 43 46.15 24.84 31.74
N GLU A 44 45.21 24.80 30.77
CA GLU A 44 44.45 25.94 30.18
C GLU A 44 45.30 26.78 29.18
N GLU A 45 44.86 27.32 28.03
CA GLU A 45 43.58 27.46 27.29
C GLU A 45 43.68 26.81 25.88
N TYR A 46 42.55 26.60 25.20
CA TYR A 46 42.48 26.11 23.82
C TYR A 46 42.87 27.23 22.84
N ASP A 47 43.97 27.06 22.10
CA ASP A 47 44.31 27.89 20.96
C ASP A 47 43.99 27.11 19.67
N ALA A 48 43.11 27.66 18.83
CA ALA A 48 42.50 26.93 17.71
C ALA A 48 43.42 26.79 16.49
N ASP A 49 44.59 27.43 16.52
CA ASP A 49 45.48 27.62 15.37
C ASP A 49 46.73 26.70 15.37
N GLU A 50 46.90 25.81 16.37
CA GLU A 50 48.06 24.91 16.48
C GLU A 50 47.70 23.40 16.38
N GLU A 51 48.38 22.66 15.49
CA GLU A 51 48.26 21.19 15.38
C GLU A 51 48.80 20.47 16.63
N GLY A 52 47.95 19.70 17.33
CA GLY A 52 48.34 19.01 18.55
C GLY A 52 47.41 17.89 18.99
N TYR A 53 47.75 17.27 20.13
CA TYR A 53 46.96 16.22 20.77
C TYR A 53 46.28 16.74 22.04
N TRP A 54 44.98 16.49 22.17
CA TRP A 54 44.20 16.89 23.33
C TRP A 54 43.81 15.69 24.19
N PHE A 55 44.20 15.67 25.45
CA PHE A 55 43.94 14.56 26.37
C PHE A 55 43.04 15.00 27.53
N THR A 56 41.89 14.36 27.71
CA THR A 56 41.07 14.50 28.91
C THR A 56 41.23 13.27 29.80
N ARG A 57 41.77 13.44 31.01
CA ARG A 57 41.87 12.39 32.04
C ARG A 57 40.79 12.55 33.10
N GLN A 58 40.15 11.45 33.46
CA GLN A 58 39.23 11.36 34.58
C GLN A 58 39.54 10.13 35.44
N THR A 59 39.64 10.33 36.75
CA THR A 59 39.93 9.27 37.72
C THR A 59 38.77 9.09 38.70
N TRP A 60 38.39 7.84 38.92
CA TRP A 60 37.40 7.46 39.91
C TRP A 60 37.94 6.41 40.88
N ILE A 61 37.43 6.43 42.12
CA ILE A 61 37.65 5.37 43.13
C ILE A 61 36.44 4.44 43.13
N CYS A 62 36.68 3.14 43.23
CA CYS A 62 35.62 2.16 43.41
C CYS A 62 34.98 2.28 44.81
N ASN A 63 33.66 2.26 44.87
CA ASN A 63 32.95 2.36 46.14
C ASN A 63 33.12 1.10 47.00
N SER A 64 33.40 -0.04 46.37
CA SER A 64 33.56 -1.35 47.02
C SER A 64 34.99 -1.60 47.52
N SER A 65 35.98 -0.97 46.90
CA SER A 65 37.41 -1.02 47.30
C SER A 65 38.01 0.37 47.12
N LYS A 66 38.39 0.99 48.24
CA LYS A 66 38.88 2.39 48.25
C LYS A 66 40.26 2.57 47.64
N ASP A 67 41.03 1.49 47.53
CA ASP A 67 42.35 1.45 46.93
C ASP A 67 42.32 1.02 45.45
N PHE A 68 41.16 0.62 44.92
CA PHE A 68 40.98 0.35 43.50
C PHE A 68 40.49 1.60 42.75
N ARG A 69 41.24 1.99 41.72
CA ARG A 69 40.97 3.18 40.88
C ARG A 69 40.76 2.80 39.43
N ARG A 70 39.83 3.51 38.80
CA ARG A 70 39.61 3.48 37.36
C ARG A 70 40.04 4.81 36.76
N VAL A 71 40.87 4.75 35.72
CA VAL A 71 41.37 5.94 35.03
C VAL A 71 41.00 5.84 33.55
N TYR A 72 40.27 6.85 33.08
CA TYR A 72 39.88 7.01 31.69
C TYR A 72 40.59 8.20 31.09
N ILE A 73 41.16 8.01 29.91
CA ILE A 73 41.81 9.05 29.12
C ILE A 73 41.18 9.06 27.74
N ARG A 74 40.66 10.21 27.32
CA ARG A 74 40.27 10.45 25.91
C ARG A 74 41.37 11.26 25.25
N ALA A 75 41.85 10.85 24.10
CA ALA A 75 42.77 11.61 23.26
C ALA A 75 42.09 11.99 21.95
N HIS A 76 42.17 13.26 21.58
CA HIS A 76 41.74 13.79 20.30
C HIS A 76 42.96 14.19 19.48
N ASP A 77 43.04 13.72 18.24
CA ASP A 77 44.06 14.11 17.26
C ASP A 77 43.42 15.06 16.25
N ASP A 78 43.86 16.32 16.24
CA ASP A 78 43.33 17.36 15.34
C ASP A 78 44.03 17.38 13.96
N SER A 79 44.93 16.43 13.68
CA SER A 79 45.54 16.27 12.36
C SER A 79 44.54 15.77 11.31
N HIS A 80 44.94 15.81 10.02
CA HIS A 80 44.13 15.44 8.85
C HIS A 80 43.37 14.08 8.93
N ALA A 81 43.72 13.19 9.86
CA ALA A 81 43.05 11.90 10.06
C ALA A 81 41.91 11.90 11.11
N LYS A 82 41.76 12.95 11.93
CA LYS A 82 40.72 13.14 12.96
C LYS A 82 40.32 11.86 13.72
N ARG A 83 41.27 11.27 14.44
CA ARG A 83 41.04 10.02 15.20
C ARG A 83 40.84 10.29 16.69
N ASP A 84 39.79 9.71 17.26
CA ASP A 84 39.52 9.70 18.70
C ASP A 84 40.04 8.40 19.32
N TYR A 85 40.90 8.52 20.33
CA TYR A 85 41.38 7.37 21.11
C TYR A 85 40.78 7.40 22.52
N SER A 86 40.44 6.23 23.04
CA SER A 86 39.97 6.05 24.42
C SER A 86 40.82 5.00 25.12
N PHE A 87 41.47 5.40 26.20
CA PHE A 87 42.24 4.50 27.06
C PHE A 87 41.52 4.34 28.39
N LEU A 88 41.36 3.09 28.82
CA LEU A 88 40.85 2.75 30.13
C LEU A 88 41.83 1.79 30.79
N TYR A 89 42.26 2.12 32.00
CA TYR A 89 43.04 1.22 32.82
C TYR A 89 42.59 1.27 34.28
N TYR A 90 42.96 0.23 35.01
CA TYR A 90 42.66 0.04 36.42
C TYR A 90 43.97 -0.05 37.19
N GLN A 91 43.99 0.47 38.41
CA GLN A 91 45.15 0.40 39.28
C GLN A 91 44.71 0.17 40.73
N PHE A 92 45.49 -0.61 41.46
CA PHE A 92 45.43 -0.65 42.92
C PHE A 92 46.50 0.28 43.49
N ASP A 93 46.16 1.04 44.52
CA ASP A 93 47.14 1.82 45.28
C ASP A 93 48.03 0.92 46.17
N LYS A 94 47.58 -0.32 46.41
CA LYS A 94 48.27 -1.37 47.17
C LYS A 94 48.43 -2.62 46.30
N GLU A 95 48.80 -3.74 46.92
CA GLU A 95 48.80 -5.04 46.23
C GLU A 95 47.40 -5.40 45.71
N ALA A 96 47.38 -5.95 44.50
CA ALA A 96 46.15 -6.36 43.83
C ALA A 96 45.46 -7.49 44.61
N HIS A 97 44.16 -7.35 44.83
CA HIS A 97 43.35 -8.32 45.55
C HIS A 97 41.92 -8.35 45.01
N SER A 98 41.20 -9.43 45.27
CA SER A 98 39.80 -9.58 44.89
C SER A 98 38.89 -8.82 45.86
N PHE A 99 37.82 -8.21 45.34
CA PHE A 99 36.78 -7.57 46.16
C PHE A 99 35.40 -7.84 45.58
N GLU A 100 34.37 -7.81 46.42
CA GLU A 100 32.98 -8.01 45.99
C GLU A 100 32.29 -6.67 45.72
N PRO A 101 31.68 -6.48 44.53
CA PRO A 101 30.98 -5.24 44.21
C PRO A 101 29.78 -4.98 45.13
N SER A 102 29.73 -3.79 45.72
CA SER A 102 28.63 -3.33 46.57
C SER A 102 27.35 -3.08 45.77
N GLN A 103 26.21 -3.11 46.47
CA GLN A 103 24.91 -2.74 45.90
C GLN A 103 24.87 -1.27 45.47
N HIS A 104 24.01 -0.93 44.51
CA HIS A 104 23.81 0.46 44.11
C HIS A 104 23.21 1.28 45.26
N GLY A 105 23.77 2.46 45.56
CA GLY A 105 23.40 3.28 46.74
C GLY A 105 21.92 3.66 46.86
N ASN A 106 21.16 3.63 45.76
CA ASN A 106 19.70 3.90 45.77
C ASN A 106 18.83 2.66 46.07
N ARG A 107 19.41 1.47 46.31
CA ARG A 107 18.67 0.24 46.57
C ARG A 107 18.69 -0.08 48.06
N ARG A 108 17.52 -0.05 48.71
CA ARG A 108 17.37 -0.29 50.15
C ARG A 108 17.23 -1.79 50.52
N HIS A 109 16.98 -2.68 49.54
CA HIS A 109 16.79 -4.12 49.75
C HIS A 109 17.37 -5.00 48.62
N GLY A 110 18.06 -6.10 48.98
CA GLY A 110 18.48 -7.23 48.12
C GLY A 110 19.99 -7.29 47.80
N SER A 111 20.60 -8.49 47.82
CA SER A 111 22.06 -8.73 47.73
C SER A 111 22.73 -8.56 46.37
N LYS A 112 22.02 -8.07 45.33
CA LYS A 112 22.57 -8.09 43.97
C LYS A 112 23.60 -6.97 43.74
N PRO A 113 24.81 -7.29 43.23
CA PRO A 113 25.82 -6.30 42.89
C PRO A 113 25.33 -5.34 41.80
N TYR A 114 25.84 -4.11 41.78
CA TYR A 114 25.51 -3.14 40.74
C TYR A 114 26.22 -3.48 39.42
N SER A 115 25.44 -3.66 38.35
CA SER A 115 25.95 -3.74 36.97
C SER A 115 25.45 -2.57 36.13
N ARG A 116 26.29 -2.07 35.22
CA ARG A 116 26.01 -0.89 34.41
C ARG A 116 25.82 -1.28 32.94
N SER A 117 24.67 -0.94 32.34
CA SER A 117 24.52 -1.03 30.88
C SER A 117 25.38 0.00 30.14
N TYR A 118 25.81 -0.35 28.94
CA TYR A 118 26.47 0.52 27.96
C TYR A 118 25.72 1.84 27.76
N GLN A 119 26.49 2.88 27.47
CA GLN A 119 25.93 4.19 27.21
C GLN A 119 25.17 4.22 25.88
N SER A 120 25.65 3.47 24.88
CA SER A 120 24.94 3.22 23.62
C SER A 120 23.57 2.59 23.85
N VAL A 121 23.47 1.56 24.70
CA VAL A 121 22.18 0.93 25.09
C VAL A 121 21.24 1.95 25.73
N LYS A 122 21.73 2.78 26.66
CA LYS A 122 20.91 3.81 27.31
C LYS A 122 20.43 4.88 26.34
N LYS A 123 21.28 5.31 25.39
CA LYS A 123 20.90 6.26 24.33
C LYS A 123 19.84 5.66 23.42
N SER A 124 20.02 4.41 23.00
CA SER A 124 19.05 3.67 22.18
C SER A 124 17.67 3.59 22.85
N LEU A 125 17.64 3.22 24.15
CA LEU A 125 16.38 3.13 24.91
C LEU A 125 15.64 4.47 25.02
N LYS A 126 16.37 5.60 25.07
CA LYS A 126 15.75 6.93 25.12
C LYS A 126 15.02 7.34 23.83
N SER A 127 15.31 6.66 22.73
CA SER A 127 14.68 6.89 21.43
C SER A 127 13.66 5.82 21.04
N GLN A 128 13.49 4.77 21.84
CA GLN A 128 12.63 3.63 21.50
C GLN A 128 11.24 3.74 22.14
N ASP A 129 10.26 3.18 21.44
CA ASP A 129 8.95 2.91 22.04
C ASP A 129 9.08 1.90 23.20
N ARG A 130 8.41 2.20 24.31
CA ARG A 130 8.47 1.40 25.54
C ARG A 130 8.02 -0.05 25.33
N GLY A 131 6.97 -0.28 24.55
CA GLY A 131 6.45 -1.62 24.27
C GLY A 131 7.44 -2.45 23.47
N ASN A 132 7.99 -1.86 22.40
CA ASN A 132 9.01 -2.52 21.57
C ASN A 132 10.29 -2.82 22.37
N ALA A 133 10.75 -1.87 23.20
CA ALA A 133 11.94 -2.07 24.02
C ALA A 133 11.76 -3.18 25.07
N LEU A 134 10.56 -3.31 25.67
CA LEU A 134 10.24 -4.40 26.59
C LEU A 134 10.23 -5.75 25.87
N LYS A 135 9.59 -5.84 24.71
CA LYS A 135 9.53 -7.06 23.91
C LYS A 135 10.92 -7.51 23.44
N THR A 136 11.74 -6.57 22.95
CA THR A 136 13.13 -6.86 22.53
C THR A 136 13.93 -7.39 23.71
N PHE A 137 13.78 -6.79 24.90
CA PHE A 137 14.45 -7.26 26.10
C PHE A 137 14.01 -8.67 26.55
N GLU A 138 12.76 -9.04 26.31
CA GLU A 138 12.25 -10.40 26.53
C GLU A 138 12.83 -11.39 25.50
N GLU A 139 12.87 -11.02 24.21
CA GLU A 139 13.50 -11.81 23.14
C GLU A 139 15.01 -12.02 23.42
N ASP A 140 15.74 -10.96 23.78
CA ASP A 140 17.17 -11.02 24.13
C ASP A 140 17.46 -11.88 25.37
N ARG A 141 16.47 -12.00 26.28
CA ARG A 141 16.57 -12.87 27.46
C ARG A 141 16.54 -14.34 27.09
N ASP A 142 15.77 -14.71 26.07
CA ASP A 142 15.72 -16.08 25.56
C ASP A 142 17.00 -16.42 24.78
N GLU A 143 17.70 -15.41 24.25
CA GLU A 143 18.99 -15.55 23.54
C GLU A 143 20.23 -15.24 24.40
N ILE A 144 20.10 -15.17 25.74
CA ILE A 144 21.16 -14.66 26.64
C ILE A 144 22.52 -15.38 26.50
N TYR A 145 22.52 -16.63 26.04
CA TYR A 145 23.72 -17.42 25.78
C TYR A 145 24.59 -16.89 24.64
N THR A 146 24.08 -15.97 23.82
CA THR A 146 24.80 -15.34 22.70
C THR A 146 25.42 -13.98 23.07
N VAL A 147 25.05 -13.43 24.24
CA VAL A 147 25.46 -12.10 24.69
C VAL A 147 26.86 -12.16 25.30
N LYS A 148 27.83 -11.50 24.66
CA LYS A 148 29.25 -11.51 25.10
C LYS A 148 29.53 -10.68 26.37
N ASN A 149 28.68 -9.69 26.69
CA ASN A 149 28.86 -8.86 27.89
C ASN A 149 27.48 -8.46 28.48
N PRO A 150 27.22 -8.70 29.78
CA PRO A 150 26.00 -8.25 30.45
C PRO A 150 25.69 -6.74 30.31
N ALA A 151 26.71 -5.90 30.12
CA ALA A 151 26.52 -4.47 29.90
C ALA A 151 25.87 -4.12 28.55
N SER A 152 25.88 -5.03 27.56
CA SER A 152 25.24 -4.79 26.26
C SER A 152 23.73 -4.96 26.28
N ILE A 153 23.15 -5.37 27.41
CA ILE A 153 21.70 -5.49 27.60
C ILE A 153 21.20 -4.56 28.72
N PRO A 154 19.91 -4.18 28.71
CA PRO A 154 19.29 -3.47 29.81
C PRO A 154 19.38 -4.27 31.13
N THR A 155 19.67 -3.61 32.24
CA THR A 155 19.71 -4.21 33.59
C THR A 155 18.36 -4.71 34.09
N GLY A 156 17.26 -4.35 33.42
CA GLY A 156 15.92 -4.83 33.74
C GLY A 156 14.80 -3.89 33.27
N THR A 157 13.57 -4.36 33.40
CA THR A 157 12.35 -3.67 32.94
C THR A 157 12.19 -2.27 33.54
N LYS A 158 12.63 -2.04 34.79
CA LYS A 158 12.60 -0.72 35.44
C LYS A 158 13.49 0.30 34.72
N GLN A 159 14.66 -0.10 34.26
CA GLN A 159 15.57 0.79 33.52
C GLN A 159 14.97 1.18 32.16
N ILE A 160 14.33 0.22 31.48
CA ILE A 160 13.63 0.46 30.22
C ILE A 160 12.51 1.48 30.43
N ARG A 161 11.64 1.26 31.43
CA ARG A 161 10.53 2.17 31.74
C ARG A 161 11.00 3.60 32.01
N ASN A 162 12.09 3.76 32.75
CA ASN A 162 12.63 5.08 33.09
C ASN A 162 13.26 5.78 31.88
N LEU A 163 14.04 5.04 31.07
CA LEU A 163 14.74 5.65 29.93
C LEU A 163 13.81 5.93 28.74
N THR A 164 12.73 5.17 28.60
CA THR A 164 11.70 5.37 27.55
C THR A 164 10.63 6.40 27.95
N GLN A 165 10.66 6.93 29.17
CA GLN A 165 9.61 7.83 29.69
C GLN A 165 9.55 9.16 28.93
N ASP A 166 10.71 9.70 28.55
CA ASP A 166 10.82 10.97 27.82
C ASP A 166 11.06 10.77 26.31
N ALA A 167 10.94 9.53 25.82
CA ALA A 167 11.11 9.23 24.41
C ALA A 167 10.02 9.95 23.60
N GLN A 168 10.42 10.95 22.81
CA GLN A 168 9.53 11.52 21.82
C GLN A 168 9.25 10.43 20.77
N PRO A 169 7.98 10.20 20.40
CA PRO A 169 7.67 9.27 19.33
C PRO A 169 8.37 9.77 18.06
N VAL A 170 9.34 8.99 17.58
CA VAL A 170 9.94 9.22 16.27
C VAL A 170 8.84 9.05 15.24
N ASP A 171 8.71 10.03 14.34
CA ASP A 171 7.82 9.95 13.19
C ASP A 171 8.09 8.63 12.44
N ASP A 172 7.06 7.77 12.32
CA ASP A 172 7.19 6.42 11.75
C ASP A 172 7.85 6.43 10.36
N ILE A 173 7.53 7.44 9.52
CA ILE A 173 8.07 7.55 8.17
C ILE A 173 9.51 8.03 8.23
N MET A 174 9.83 9.01 9.08
CA MET A 174 11.22 9.45 9.27
C MET A 174 12.10 8.32 9.81
N GLY A 175 11.60 7.53 10.75
CA GLY A 175 12.30 6.35 11.28
C GLY A 175 12.59 5.32 10.18
N LEU A 176 11.63 5.08 9.28
CA LEU A 176 11.83 4.22 8.12
C LEU A 176 12.77 4.82 7.07
N GLN A 177 12.76 6.14 6.87
CA GLN A 177 13.72 6.83 6.00
C GLN A 177 15.14 6.73 6.54
N GLU A 178 15.34 6.90 7.85
CA GLU A 178 16.64 6.72 8.49
C GLU A 178 17.10 5.26 8.38
N LYS A 179 16.19 4.30 8.59
CA LYS A 179 16.48 2.87 8.37
C LYS A 179 16.86 2.58 6.93
N CYS A 180 16.11 3.11 5.96
CA CYS A 180 16.39 2.95 4.54
C CYS A 180 17.76 3.54 4.16
N LYS A 181 18.13 4.71 4.72
CA LYS A 181 19.47 5.30 4.54
C LYS A 181 20.57 4.41 5.11
N LYS A 182 20.40 3.88 6.32
CA LYS A 182 21.37 2.94 6.93
C LYS A 182 21.48 1.65 6.10
N GLU A 183 20.37 1.13 5.61
CA GLU A 183 20.32 -0.06 4.75
C GLU A 183 20.94 0.17 3.37
N PHE A 184 20.97 1.42 2.88
CA PHE A 184 21.60 1.78 1.61
C PHE A 184 23.12 1.51 1.64
N ASP A 185 23.78 1.81 2.76
CA ASP A 185 25.21 1.56 2.96
C ASP A 185 25.54 0.06 3.08
N PHE A 186 24.54 -0.78 3.35
CA PHE A 186 24.68 -2.24 3.47
C PHE A 186 23.69 -2.98 2.55
N PRO A 187 23.94 -3.04 1.23
CA PRO A 187 23.00 -3.62 0.26
C PRO A 187 22.53 -5.05 0.56
N SER A 188 23.34 -5.85 1.25
CA SER A 188 22.99 -7.22 1.66
C SER A 188 21.91 -7.30 2.75
N LEU A 189 21.69 -6.20 3.49
CA LEU A 189 20.67 -6.08 4.54
C LEU A 189 19.45 -5.27 4.10
N ARG A 190 19.51 -4.69 2.89
CA ARG A 190 18.46 -3.83 2.36
C ARG A 190 17.15 -4.59 2.19
N PHE A 191 16.14 -4.09 2.87
CA PHE A 191 14.76 -4.54 2.76
C PHE A 191 13.87 -3.40 2.25
N ILE A 192 14.13 -2.15 2.63
CA ILE A 192 13.35 -1.00 2.17
C ILE A 192 13.99 -0.43 0.89
N ASN A 193 13.25 -0.50 -0.21
CA ASN A 193 13.73 -0.06 -1.53
C ASN A 193 13.30 1.36 -1.87
N GLU A 194 12.05 1.73 -1.58
CA GLU A 194 11.51 3.08 -1.82
C GLU A 194 10.59 3.52 -0.68
N ILE A 195 10.61 4.82 -0.37
CA ILE A 195 9.66 5.48 0.54
C ILE A 195 9.23 6.80 -0.07
N HIS A 196 7.95 6.91 -0.42
CA HIS A 196 7.30 8.15 -0.81
C HIS A 196 6.25 8.51 0.25
N ALA A 197 6.41 9.68 0.87
CA ALA A 197 5.44 10.17 1.86
C ALA A 197 4.35 11.06 1.21
N VAL A 198 4.63 11.63 0.04
CA VAL A 198 3.83 12.64 -0.66
C VAL A 198 3.83 12.33 -2.17
N PRO A 199 2.72 12.55 -2.90
CA PRO A 199 1.43 13.03 -2.43
C PRO A 199 0.61 11.99 -1.67
N SER A 200 0.89 10.69 -1.80
CA SER A 200 0.32 9.63 -0.93
C SER A 200 1.44 8.71 -0.43
N LEU A 201 1.24 8.07 0.73
CA LEU A 201 2.20 7.10 1.25
C LEU A 201 2.33 5.90 0.28
N PHE A 202 3.58 5.60 -0.11
CA PHE A 202 3.96 4.39 -0.83
C PHE A 202 5.31 3.90 -0.31
N ILE A 203 5.38 2.67 0.16
CA ILE A 203 6.62 2.03 0.59
C ILE A 203 6.75 0.70 -0.14
N PHE A 204 7.94 0.46 -0.69
CA PHE A 204 8.29 -0.78 -1.36
C PHE A 204 9.37 -1.51 -0.57
N CYS A 205 9.05 -2.73 -0.12
CA CYS A 205 9.95 -3.59 0.63
C CYS A 205 10.19 -4.92 -0.09
N ALA A 206 11.46 -5.30 -0.25
CA ALA A 206 11.90 -6.61 -0.74
C ALA A 206 13.42 -6.76 -0.51
N THR A 207 13.88 -7.98 -0.24
CA THR A 207 15.32 -8.30 -0.20
C THR A 207 15.82 -8.64 -1.61
N LYS A 208 17.15 -8.54 -1.82
CA LYS A 208 17.80 -9.02 -3.04
C LYS A 208 17.55 -10.52 -3.29
N ARG A 209 17.39 -11.31 -2.23
CA ARG A 209 17.09 -12.75 -2.35
C ARG A 209 15.69 -12.97 -2.89
N GLN A 210 14.70 -12.24 -2.40
CA GLN A 210 13.34 -12.29 -2.93
C GLN A 210 13.30 -11.92 -4.42
N PHE A 211 14.06 -10.89 -4.84
CA PHE A 211 14.19 -10.58 -6.28
C PHE A 211 14.82 -11.73 -7.06
N GLY A 212 15.94 -12.28 -6.58
CA GLY A 212 16.61 -13.40 -7.24
C GLY A 212 15.70 -14.63 -7.40
N ASP A 213 14.93 -14.96 -6.36
CA ASP A 213 13.96 -16.06 -6.42
C ASP A 213 12.79 -15.76 -7.34
N MET A 214 12.23 -14.56 -7.29
CA MET A 214 11.18 -14.14 -8.23
C MET A 214 11.64 -14.26 -9.68
N VAL A 215 12.88 -13.85 -9.99
CA VAL A 215 13.44 -14.04 -11.34
C VAL A 215 13.54 -15.53 -11.64
N ARG A 216 14.26 -16.29 -10.82
CA ARG A 216 14.52 -17.72 -11.05
C ARG A 216 13.24 -18.52 -11.26
N PHE A 217 12.21 -18.25 -10.44
CA PHE A 217 10.98 -19.04 -10.45
C PHE A 217 9.89 -18.45 -11.34
N CYS A 218 9.86 -17.16 -11.67
CA CYS A 218 8.78 -16.57 -12.45
C CYS A 218 9.16 -16.19 -13.90
N THR A 219 10.44 -16.23 -14.28
CA THR A 219 10.90 -15.90 -15.65
C THR A 219 11.49 -17.10 -16.40
N ASN A 220 11.67 -18.25 -15.74
CA ASN A 220 12.20 -19.45 -16.40
C ASN A 220 11.22 -19.97 -17.48
N ALA A 221 11.73 -20.38 -18.64
CA ALA A 221 10.90 -20.82 -19.76
C ALA A 221 10.42 -22.28 -19.63
N ASP A 222 11.21 -23.15 -19.01
CA ASP A 222 10.92 -24.57 -18.93
C ASP A 222 10.01 -24.91 -17.72
N ASN A 223 10.15 -24.20 -16.60
CA ASN A 223 9.36 -24.42 -15.39
C ASN A 223 9.23 -23.14 -14.56
N PHE A 224 8.02 -22.64 -14.40
CA PHE A 224 7.77 -21.37 -13.72
C PHE A 224 6.60 -21.40 -12.74
N SER A 225 6.64 -20.45 -11.82
CA SER A 225 5.61 -20.16 -10.85
C SER A 225 4.85 -18.91 -11.23
N VAL A 226 3.53 -18.95 -11.05
CA VAL A 226 2.67 -17.77 -11.18
C VAL A 226 3.03 -16.73 -10.11
N LEU A 227 3.30 -15.50 -10.54
CA LEU A 227 3.47 -14.36 -9.66
C LEU A 227 2.10 -13.87 -9.17
N GLY A 228 1.67 -14.29 -7.98
CA GLY A 228 0.38 -13.93 -7.42
C GLY A 228 0.40 -12.53 -6.81
N VAL A 229 -0.53 -11.66 -7.18
CA VAL A 229 -0.64 -10.29 -6.66
C VAL A 229 -1.98 -10.14 -5.95
N ASP A 230 -1.94 -9.76 -4.68
CA ASP A 230 -3.16 -9.56 -3.89
C ASP A 230 -3.03 -8.47 -2.83
N THR A 231 -4.13 -7.75 -2.62
CA THR A 231 -4.21 -6.67 -1.64
C THR A 231 -4.91 -7.14 -0.38
N MET A 232 -4.18 -7.16 0.72
CA MET A 232 -4.70 -7.50 2.03
C MET A 232 -5.26 -6.29 2.77
N PHE A 233 -6.22 -6.60 3.63
CA PHE A 233 -6.96 -5.64 4.44
C PHE A 233 -6.80 -5.95 5.94
N ASN A 234 -7.07 -4.93 6.75
CA ASN A 234 -7.13 -4.95 8.21
C ASN A 234 -5.77 -5.19 8.91
N VAL A 235 -4.67 -4.77 8.30
CA VAL A 235 -3.31 -4.91 8.87
C VAL A 235 -2.84 -3.65 9.59
N GLY A 236 -3.30 -2.49 9.14
CA GLY A 236 -2.98 -1.20 9.73
C GLY A 236 -3.91 -0.12 9.19
N LYS A 237 -3.55 1.15 9.39
CA LYS A 237 -4.22 2.30 8.73
C LYS A 237 -3.65 2.54 7.32
N PHE A 238 -3.41 1.46 6.60
CA PHE A 238 -2.83 1.41 5.27
C PHE A 238 -3.26 0.08 4.62
N PHE A 239 -3.23 0.03 3.29
CA PHE A 239 -3.34 -1.21 2.54
C PHE A 239 -1.94 -1.81 2.38
N VAL A 240 -1.92 -3.13 2.23
CA VAL A 240 -0.70 -3.84 1.88
C VAL A 240 -1.01 -4.71 0.68
N THR A 241 -0.22 -4.59 -0.38
CA THR A 241 -0.27 -5.51 -1.52
C THR A 241 0.97 -6.37 -1.48
N ALA A 242 0.77 -7.69 -1.42
CA ALA A 242 1.86 -8.65 -1.38
C ALA A 242 1.91 -9.39 -2.71
N VAL A 243 3.13 -9.61 -3.17
CA VAL A 243 3.44 -10.49 -4.28
C VAL A 243 3.88 -11.84 -3.71
N THR A 244 3.44 -12.94 -4.31
CA THR A 244 3.76 -14.30 -3.89
C THR A 244 4.26 -15.13 -5.07
N TYR A 245 5.06 -16.15 -4.77
CA TYR A 245 5.51 -17.16 -5.72
C TYR A 245 5.60 -18.51 -5.01
N ARG A 246 5.69 -19.61 -5.76
CA ARG A 246 5.95 -20.96 -5.22
C ARG A 246 7.43 -21.31 -5.39
N HIS A 247 8.04 -21.87 -4.36
CA HIS A 247 9.45 -22.27 -4.41
C HIS A 247 9.58 -23.64 -5.09
N LEU A 248 9.93 -23.64 -6.38
CA LEU A 248 9.87 -24.80 -7.28
C LEU A 248 10.83 -25.95 -6.94
N PHE A 249 11.69 -25.80 -5.93
CA PHE A 249 12.59 -26.89 -5.50
C PHE A 249 12.06 -27.68 -4.32
N LEU A 250 11.13 -27.09 -3.58
CA LEU A 250 10.65 -27.64 -2.33
C LEU A 250 9.27 -28.22 -2.54
N ARG A 251 9.00 -29.30 -1.82
CA ARG A 251 7.69 -29.89 -1.68
C ARG A 251 7.14 -29.61 -0.29
N SER A 252 5.88 -29.21 -0.20
CA SER A 252 5.15 -29.20 1.07
C SER A 252 4.71 -30.62 1.42
N ARG A 253 4.99 -31.10 2.64
CA ARG A 253 4.45 -32.39 3.13
C ARG A 253 2.95 -32.32 3.43
N SER A 254 2.39 -31.12 3.56
CA SER A 254 0.98 -30.97 3.80
C SER A 254 0.23 -31.13 2.48
N ALA A 255 -0.55 -32.22 2.39
CA ALA A 255 -1.43 -32.53 1.24
C ALA A 255 -2.43 -31.40 0.88
N ASN A 256 -2.63 -30.42 1.77
CA ASN A 256 -3.62 -29.35 1.61
C ASN A 256 -3.04 -28.01 1.10
N ILE A 257 -1.72 -27.88 0.94
CA ILE A 257 -1.05 -26.58 0.65
C ILE A 257 -0.66 -26.44 -0.84
N GLY A 258 -0.89 -27.50 -1.63
CA GLY A 258 -0.33 -27.67 -2.97
C GLY A 258 1.09 -28.22 -2.91
N ASP A 259 1.62 -28.65 -4.06
CA ASP A 259 2.90 -29.37 -4.09
C ASP A 259 4.08 -28.52 -3.62
N HIS A 260 4.09 -27.21 -3.91
CA HIS A 260 5.21 -26.32 -3.54
C HIS A 260 4.82 -25.28 -2.48
N PRO A 261 5.71 -24.97 -1.52
CA PRO A 261 5.45 -23.95 -0.52
C PRO A 261 5.36 -22.55 -1.12
N VAL A 262 4.43 -21.76 -0.60
CA VAL A 262 4.20 -20.36 -1.00
C VAL A 262 5.16 -19.44 -0.26
N MET A 263 5.90 -18.65 -1.03
CA MET A 263 6.87 -17.68 -0.54
C MET A 263 6.35 -16.25 -0.70
N LEU A 264 6.76 -15.40 0.24
CA LEU A 264 6.53 -13.97 0.16
C LEU A 264 7.57 -13.37 -0.80
N GLY A 265 7.11 -12.72 -1.86
CA GLY A 265 7.93 -11.86 -2.71
C GLY A 265 7.94 -10.43 -2.18
N ALA A 266 7.72 -9.45 -3.05
CA ALA A 266 7.67 -8.05 -2.65
C ALA A 266 6.43 -7.67 -1.82
N ILE A 267 6.59 -6.68 -0.94
CA ILE A 267 5.49 -6.04 -0.22
C ILE A 267 5.43 -4.55 -0.56
N PHE A 268 4.21 -4.07 -0.80
CA PHE A 268 3.90 -2.67 -1.05
C PHE A 268 2.94 -2.17 0.02
N ILE A 269 3.31 -1.10 0.72
CA ILE A 269 2.45 -0.45 1.72
C ILE A 269 1.96 0.87 1.12
N HIS A 270 0.65 1.07 1.08
CA HIS A 270 0.06 2.22 0.41
C HIS A 270 -1.27 2.66 1.02
N GLN A 271 -1.80 3.81 0.57
CA GLN A 271 -2.98 4.44 1.15
C GLN A 271 -4.26 4.31 0.34
N ASP A 272 -4.15 4.01 -0.95
CA ASP A 272 -5.30 3.86 -1.84
C ASP A 272 -5.09 2.72 -2.85
N LYS A 273 -6.19 2.25 -3.41
CA LYS A 273 -6.20 1.17 -4.42
C LYS A 273 -6.41 1.73 -5.82
N SER A 274 -5.87 2.92 -6.10
CA SER A 274 -6.02 3.54 -7.41
C SER A 274 -5.10 2.85 -8.43
N ARG A 275 -5.47 2.95 -9.72
CA ARG A 275 -4.62 2.49 -10.82
C ARG A 275 -3.22 3.12 -10.77
N ALA A 276 -3.11 4.38 -10.35
CA ALA A 276 -1.82 5.07 -10.23
C ALA A 276 -0.91 4.42 -9.15
N THR A 277 -1.48 4.05 -8.00
CA THR A 277 -0.74 3.36 -6.93
C THR A 277 -0.28 1.97 -7.37
N TYR A 278 -1.14 1.21 -8.03
CA TYR A 278 -0.77 -0.11 -8.56
C TYR A 278 0.19 -0.04 -9.75
N TRP A 279 0.11 1.00 -10.58
CA TRP A 279 1.11 1.26 -11.62
C TRP A 279 2.47 1.55 -11.00
N GLN A 280 2.51 2.37 -9.96
CA GLN A 280 3.76 2.64 -9.25
C GLN A 280 4.36 1.36 -8.65
N MET A 281 3.53 0.46 -8.13
CA MET A 281 3.96 -0.86 -7.66
C MET A 281 4.62 -1.68 -8.77
N ALA A 282 3.95 -1.85 -9.91
CA ALA A 282 4.47 -2.59 -11.05
C ALA A 282 5.75 -1.94 -11.63
N ALA A 283 5.79 -0.61 -11.71
CA ALA A 283 6.97 0.13 -12.17
C ALA A 283 8.14 0.00 -11.20
N SER A 284 7.88 0.00 -9.89
CA SER A 284 8.91 -0.21 -8.87
C SER A 284 9.51 -1.63 -8.95
N LEU A 285 8.67 -2.64 -9.20
CA LEU A 285 9.15 -4.01 -9.46
C LEU A 285 10.08 -4.03 -10.67
N LYS A 286 9.65 -3.49 -11.81
CA LYS A 286 10.45 -3.46 -13.04
C LYS A 286 11.74 -2.67 -12.88
N LYS A 287 11.71 -1.56 -12.13
CA LYS A 287 12.88 -0.72 -11.86
C LYS A 287 13.92 -1.44 -10.99
N HIS A 288 13.48 -2.09 -9.90
CA HIS A 288 14.39 -2.70 -8.93
C HIS A 288 14.76 -4.15 -9.27
N CYS A 289 13.97 -4.81 -10.11
CA CYS A 289 14.23 -6.14 -10.64
C CYS A 289 13.98 -6.17 -12.16
N PRO A 290 14.89 -5.59 -12.97
CA PRO A 290 14.70 -5.46 -14.42
C PRO A 290 14.53 -6.79 -15.15
N GLU A 291 15.15 -7.86 -14.63
CA GLU A 291 15.05 -9.22 -15.15
C GLU A 291 13.60 -9.77 -15.11
N LEU A 292 12.72 -9.19 -14.28
CA LEU A 292 11.28 -9.53 -14.32
C LEU A 292 10.56 -9.01 -15.56
N VAL A 293 11.21 -8.29 -16.47
CA VAL A 293 10.60 -7.98 -17.78
C VAL A 293 10.19 -9.25 -18.54
N ASP A 294 10.89 -10.36 -18.31
CA ASP A 294 10.62 -11.68 -18.88
C ASP A 294 9.65 -12.53 -18.03
N LEU A 295 8.89 -11.88 -17.14
CA LEU A 295 7.85 -12.53 -16.34
C LEU A 295 6.93 -13.35 -17.25
N LYS A 296 6.74 -14.64 -16.90
CA LYS A 296 5.90 -15.54 -17.70
C LYS A 296 4.43 -15.37 -17.38
N VAL A 297 4.07 -15.34 -16.09
CA VAL A 297 2.67 -15.33 -15.67
C VAL A 297 2.48 -14.55 -14.38
N TYR A 298 1.41 -13.77 -14.32
CA TYR A 298 0.92 -13.16 -13.08
C TYR A 298 -0.57 -13.45 -12.87
N GLY A 299 -0.97 -13.52 -11.60
CA GLY A 299 -2.34 -13.87 -11.21
C GLY A 299 -2.96 -12.85 -10.24
N THR A 300 -4.26 -12.56 -10.40
CA THR A 300 -4.97 -11.51 -9.62
C THR A 300 -6.42 -11.89 -9.27
N ASP A 301 -7.07 -11.09 -8.42
CA ASP A 301 -8.49 -11.21 -8.03
C ASP A 301 -9.47 -10.66 -9.09
N GLY A 302 -8.94 -9.95 -10.10
CA GLY A 302 -9.71 -9.30 -11.16
C GLY A 302 -10.04 -7.83 -10.92
N ASP A 303 -9.42 -7.15 -9.94
CA ASP A 303 -9.49 -5.68 -9.81
C ASP A 303 -8.81 -4.99 -11.02
N PRO A 304 -9.55 -4.29 -11.91
CA PRO A 304 -8.97 -3.63 -13.08
C PRO A 304 -7.94 -2.56 -12.74
N ALA A 305 -8.08 -1.91 -11.58
CA ALA A 305 -7.07 -0.95 -11.14
C ALA A 305 -5.72 -1.63 -10.88
N LEU A 306 -5.73 -2.92 -10.49
CA LEU A 306 -4.55 -3.70 -10.14
C LEU A 306 -3.95 -4.42 -11.35
N TYR A 307 -4.75 -5.16 -12.13
CA TYR A 307 -4.17 -5.98 -13.21
C TYR A 307 -3.76 -5.15 -14.44
N GLN A 308 -4.46 -4.05 -14.74
CA GLN A 308 -4.19 -3.28 -15.95
C GLN A 308 -2.76 -2.70 -15.95
N PRO A 309 -2.23 -2.12 -14.85
CA PRO A 309 -0.83 -1.71 -14.83
C PRO A 309 0.20 -2.83 -15.01
N PHE A 310 -0.08 -4.05 -14.56
CA PHE A 310 0.80 -5.19 -14.82
C PHE A 310 0.78 -5.57 -16.29
N LYS A 311 -0.41 -5.57 -16.92
CA LYS A 311 -0.55 -5.75 -18.36
C LYS A 311 0.23 -4.70 -19.16
N ASP A 312 0.16 -3.44 -18.73
CA ASP A 312 0.84 -2.32 -19.41
C ASP A 312 2.38 -2.41 -19.28
N LEU A 313 2.90 -2.91 -18.15
CA LEU A 313 4.35 -2.90 -17.85
C LEU A 313 5.07 -4.23 -18.12
N PHE A 314 4.33 -5.34 -18.13
CA PHE A 314 4.77 -6.72 -18.40
C PHE A 314 3.91 -7.34 -19.52
N PRO A 315 3.93 -6.77 -20.75
CA PRO A 315 3.03 -7.17 -21.83
C PRO A 315 3.26 -8.60 -22.34
N ALA A 316 4.47 -9.15 -22.12
CA ALA A 316 4.80 -10.53 -22.48
C ALA A 316 4.27 -11.57 -21.49
N ALA A 317 3.83 -11.14 -20.30
CA ALA A 317 3.33 -12.04 -19.26
C ALA A 317 1.86 -12.39 -19.48
N ASN A 318 1.51 -13.67 -19.40
CA ASN A 318 0.12 -14.11 -19.37
C ASN A 318 -0.55 -13.67 -18.05
N HIS A 319 -1.82 -13.28 -18.16
CA HIS A 319 -2.63 -12.91 -17.00
C HIS A 319 -3.57 -14.05 -16.63
N LEU A 320 -3.56 -14.46 -15.37
CA LEU A 320 -4.53 -15.40 -14.82
C LEU A 320 -5.51 -14.71 -13.87
N LEU A 321 -6.79 -15.02 -14.02
CA LEU A 321 -7.84 -14.58 -13.11
C LEU A 321 -8.29 -15.70 -12.18
N CYS A 322 -8.53 -15.34 -10.92
CA CYS A 322 -8.96 -16.30 -9.92
C CYS A 322 -10.36 -16.85 -10.24
N ASP A 323 -10.48 -18.17 -10.40
CA ASP A 323 -11.73 -18.86 -10.70
C ASP A 323 -12.83 -18.55 -9.67
N ILE A 324 -12.47 -18.68 -8.38
CA ILE A 324 -13.36 -18.44 -7.25
C ILE A 324 -13.95 -17.02 -7.31
N HIS A 325 -13.10 -16.00 -7.50
CA HIS A 325 -13.54 -14.61 -7.54
C HIS A 325 -14.38 -14.29 -8.79
N MET A 326 -14.06 -14.89 -9.94
CA MET A 326 -14.86 -14.71 -11.15
C MET A 326 -16.25 -15.33 -10.99
N ARG A 327 -16.33 -16.56 -10.47
CA ARG A 327 -17.60 -17.25 -10.16
C ARG A 327 -18.45 -16.42 -9.20
N ASP A 328 -17.85 -15.97 -8.12
CA ASP A 328 -18.48 -15.09 -7.12
C ASP A 328 -19.07 -13.81 -7.75
N ASN A 329 -18.37 -13.22 -8.71
CA ASN A 329 -18.78 -12.00 -9.37
C ASN A 329 -19.99 -12.23 -10.29
N ILE A 330 -19.98 -13.33 -11.05
CA ILE A 330 -21.08 -13.72 -11.93
C ILE A 330 -22.32 -14.11 -11.11
N GLU A 331 -22.17 -14.89 -10.05
CA GLU A 331 -23.28 -15.22 -9.15
C GLU A 331 -23.89 -13.98 -8.49
N LYS A 332 -23.08 -12.98 -8.12
CA LYS A 332 -23.57 -11.71 -7.58
C LYS A 332 -24.40 -10.94 -8.61
N LYS A 333 -24.03 -10.98 -9.90
CA LYS A 333 -24.79 -10.36 -10.98
C LYS A 333 -26.12 -11.10 -11.21
N LEU A 334 -26.11 -12.43 -11.28
CA LEU A 334 -27.32 -13.24 -11.42
C LEU A 334 -28.31 -12.98 -10.27
N ARG A 335 -27.82 -12.95 -9.03
CA ARG A 335 -28.63 -12.56 -7.86
C ARG A 335 -29.17 -11.13 -7.95
N ALA A 336 -28.43 -10.20 -8.54
CA ALA A 336 -28.87 -8.82 -8.71
C ALA A 336 -29.96 -8.66 -9.79
N LEU A 337 -29.97 -9.56 -10.79
CA LEU A 337 -31.04 -9.68 -11.79
C LEU A 337 -32.28 -10.42 -11.26
N GLY A 338 -32.25 -10.88 -10.00
CA GLY A 338 -33.40 -11.56 -9.38
C GLY A 338 -33.54 -13.04 -9.73
N GLU A 339 -32.51 -13.65 -10.34
CA GLU A 339 -32.59 -15.01 -10.85
C GLU A 339 -32.70 -16.07 -9.75
N LYS A 340 -33.44 -17.14 -10.04
CA LYS A 340 -33.62 -18.27 -9.12
C LYS A 340 -32.30 -19.03 -8.92
N PRO A 341 -32.06 -19.61 -7.73
CA PRO A 341 -30.83 -20.35 -7.45
C PRO A 341 -30.54 -21.49 -8.44
N ASP A 342 -31.58 -22.22 -8.88
CA ASP A 342 -31.41 -23.35 -9.80
C ASP A 342 -30.97 -22.90 -11.21
N VAL A 343 -31.55 -21.79 -11.71
CA VAL A 343 -31.16 -21.19 -13.00
C VAL A 343 -29.76 -20.60 -12.91
N SER A 344 -29.47 -19.89 -11.80
CA SER A 344 -28.13 -19.36 -11.54
C SER A 344 -27.08 -20.47 -11.53
N MET A 345 -27.39 -21.62 -10.92
CA MET A 345 -26.50 -22.77 -10.88
C MET A 345 -26.27 -23.37 -12.28
N GLN A 346 -27.29 -23.41 -13.14
CA GLN A 346 -27.14 -23.84 -14.53
C GLN A 346 -26.19 -22.92 -15.30
N VAL A 347 -26.38 -21.60 -15.24
CA VAL A 347 -25.51 -20.63 -15.92
C VAL A 347 -24.06 -20.74 -15.42
N ILE A 348 -23.87 -20.93 -14.10
CA ILE A 348 -22.54 -21.12 -13.50
C ILE A 348 -21.90 -22.44 -13.96
N GLN A 349 -22.67 -23.51 -14.11
CA GLN A 349 -22.18 -24.79 -14.64
C GLN A 349 -21.85 -24.70 -16.13
N ASP A 350 -22.63 -23.96 -16.91
CA ASP A 350 -22.35 -23.72 -18.32
C ASP A 350 -21.00 -22.99 -18.51
N ILE A 351 -20.69 -22.03 -17.63
CA ILE A 351 -19.44 -21.26 -17.71
C ILE A 351 -18.26 -22.04 -17.15
N PHE A 352 -18.37 -22.59 -15.95
CA PHE A 352 -17.24 -23.13 -15.20
C PHE A 352 -17.16 -24.66 -15.15
N GLY A 353 -18.10 -25.32 -15.82
CA GLY A 353 -18.24 -26.77 -15.79
C GLY A 353 -18.95 -27.27 -14.54
N LYS A 354 -19.24 -28.57 -14.54
CA LYS A 354 -19.91 -29.29 -13.46
C LYS A 354 -19.03 -30.44 -13.00
N LYS A 355 -18.97 -30.65 -11.69
CA LYS A 355 -18.29 -31.80 -11.10
C LYS A 355 -19.31 -32.67 -10.38
N GLN A 356 -19.54 -33.89 -10.86
CA GLN A 356 -20.38 -34.89 -10.23
C GLN A 356 -19.55 -36.13 -9.90
N GLY A 357 -19.16 -36.29 -8.63
CA GLY A 357 -18.27 -37.37 -8.23
C GLY A 357 -16.91 -37.26 -8.93
N THR A 358 -16.56 -38.28 -9.71
CA THR A 358 -15.35 -38.33 -10.55
C THR A 358 -15.53 -37.67 -11.92
N ASP A 359 -16.77 -37.51 -12.39
CA ASP A 359 -17.07 -37.04 -13.73
C ASP A 359 -17.07 -35.50 -13.75
N LYS A 360 -16.26 -34.92 -14.64
CA LYS A 360 -16.18 -33.48 -14.87
C LYS A 360 -16.78 -33.16 -16.24
N THR A 361 -17.91 -32.47 -16.25
CA THR A 361 -18.47 -31.89 -17.46
C THR A 361 -17.76 -30.56 -17.73
N ALA A 362 -17.16 -30.42 -18.91
CA ALA A 362 -16.47 -29.21 -19.34
C ALA A 362 -17.45 -28.03 -19.40
N GLY A 363 -16.99 -26.85 -18.97
CA GLY A 363 -17.70 -25.59 -19.20
C GLY A 363 -16.97 -24.72 -20.20
N LEU A 364 -17.50 -23.51 -20.42
CA LEU A 364 -16.91 -22.53 -21.32
C LEU A 364 -15.42 -22.19 -20.99
N VAL A 365 -15.01 -22.22 -19.72
CA VAL A 365 -13.60 -22.04 -19.28
C VAL A 365 -12.68 -23.20 -19.66
N ASP A 366 -13.23 -24.36 -20.00
CA ASP A 366 -12.50 -25.56 -20.41
C ASP A 366 -12.37 -25.69 -21.94
N CYS A 367 -13.03 -24.83 -22.72
CA CYS A 367 -12.87 -24.78 -24.17
C CYS A 367 -11.46 -24.34 -24.58
N ALA A 368 -10.95 -24.90 -25.68
CA ALA A 368 -9.77 -24.36 -26.34
C ALA A 368 -10.11 -23.00 -26.97
N GLY A 369 -9.12 -22.10 -27.10
CA GLY A 369 -9.36 -20.70 -27.45
C GLY A 369 -10.13 -20.46 -28.76
N GLY A 370 -10.03 -21.36 -29.74
CA GLY A 370 -10.80 -21.31 -30.98
C GLY A 370 -12.26 -21.77 -30.84
N ASP A 371 -12.53 -22.73 -29.95
CA ASP A 371 -13.87 -23.28 -29.69
C ASP A 371 -14.75 -22.35 -28.85
N PHE A 372 -14.10 -21.41 -28.15
CA PHE A 372 -14.78 -20.34 -27.43
C PHE A 372 -15.50 -19.36 -28.39
N GLU A 373 -14.97 -19.17 -29.61
CA GLU A 373 -15.48 -18.23 -30.61
C GLU A 373 -16.49 -18.87 -31.58
N THR A 374 -16.51 -20.19 -31.71
CA THR A 374 -17.52 -20.95 -32.47
C THR A 374 -18.77 -21.24 -31.64
N ALA A 375 -19.78 -21.85 -32.29
CA ALA A 375 -21.19 -21.97 -31.89
C ALA A 375 -21.53 -22.29 -30.41
N ALA A 376 -20.58 -22.74 -29.57
CA ALA A 376 -20.75 -23.02 -28.15
C ALA A 376 -21.19 -21.79 -27.33
N ALA A 377 -20.51 -20.65 -27.45
CA ALA A 377 -20.89 -19.43 -26.72
C ALA A 377 -22.24 -18.88 -27.22
N GLY A 378 -22.47 -18.93 -28.55
CA GLY A 378 -23.73 -18.55 -29.18
C GLY A 378 -24.92 -19.35 -28.65
N ALA A 379 -24.81 -20.69 -28.64
CA ALA A 379 -25.84 -21.58 -28.11
C ALA A 379 -26.12 -21.33 -26.62
N LEU A 380 -25.08 -21.04 -25.82
CA LEU A 380 -25.25 -20.65 -24.42
C LEU A 380 -25.97 -19.30 -24.28
N TYR A 381 -25.69 -18.32 -25.14
CA TYR A 381 -26.40 -17.03 -25.12
C TYR A 381 -27.88 -17.19 -25.45
N GLU A 382 -28.23 -18.02 -26.44
CA GLU A 382 -29.61 -18.34 -26.77
C GLU A 382 -30.30 -19.05 -25.60
N LYS A 383 -29.65 -20.06 -25.01
CA LYS A 383 -30.13 -20.77 -23.83
C LYS A 383 -30.39 -19.82 -22.66
N TRP A 384 -29.42 -18.97 -22.33
CA TRP A 384 -29.52 -18.02 -21.22
C TRP A 384 -30.62 -17.00 -21.44
N THR A 385 -30.80 -16.53 -22.68
CA THR A 385 -31.90 -15.63 -23.05
C THR A 385 -33.26 -16.30 -22.91
N ALA A 386 -33.35 -17.61 -23.18
CA ALA A 386 -34.60 -18.37 -23.09
C ALA A 386 -35.00 -18.76 -21.66
N ILE A 387 -34.03 -19.05 -20.77
CA ILE A 387 -34.32 -19.58 -19.42
C ILE A 387 -34.43 -18.50 -18.33
N MET A 388 -33.98 -17.27 -18.60
CA MET A 388 -33.98 -16.14 -17.66
C MET A 388 -34.91 -15.03 -18.14
N GLU A 389 -35.63 -14.40 -17.20
CA GLU A 389 -36.52 -13.27 -17.51
C GLU A 389 -35.70 -12.05 -17.98
N GLU A 390 -34.56 -11.77 -17.32
CA GLU A 390 -33.60 -10.74 -17.74
C GLU A 390 -32.39 -11.33 -18.49
N GLY A 391 -32.61 -12.39 -19.28
CA GLY A 391 -31.54 -13.12 -19.96
C GLY A 391 -30.75 -12.29 -20.97
N ALA A 392 -31.42 -11.41 -21.73
CA ALA A 392 -30.76 -10.50 -22.66
C ALA A 392 -29.79 -9.53 -21.96
N ASP A 393 -30.19 -9.02 -20.79
CA ASP A 393 -29.35 -8.13 -19.98
C ASP A 393 -28.15 -8.86 -19.39
N PHE A 394 -28.33 -10.12 -18.97
CA PHE A 394 -27.21 -10.95 -18.55
C PHE A 394 -26.23 -11.21 -19.69
N VAL A 395 -26.72 -11.61 -20.87
CA VAL A 395 -25.88 -11.86 -22.05
C VAL A 395 -25.11 -10.60 -22.44
N SER A 396 -25.78 -9.45 -22.49
CA SER A 396 -25.13 -8.16 -22.77
C SER A 396 -24.02 -7.85 -21.77
N TYR A 397 -24.30 -7.99 -20.47
CA TYR A 397 -23.29 -7.87 -19.41
C TYR A 397 -22.12 -8.84 -19.57
N PHE A 398 -22.41 -10.11 -19.88
CA PHE A 398 -21.39 -11.14 -19.99
C PHE A 398 -20.45 -10.86 -21.17
N LYS A 399 -21.01 -10.56 -22.35
CA LYS A 399 -20.25 -10.18 -23.54
C LYS A 399 -19.36 -8.97 -23.26
N GLU A 400 -19.93 -7.90 -22.72
CA GLU A 400 -19.21 -6.65 -22.51
C GLU A 400 -18.14 -6.75 -21.41
N LYS A 401 -18.42 -7.48 -20.31
CA LYS A 401 -17.60 -7.42 -19.09
C LYS A 401 -16.83 -8.68 -18.75
N LYS A 402 -17.14 -9.84 -19.35
CA LYS A 402 -16.64 -11.15 -18.90
C LYS A 402 -16.05 -12.02 -19.99
N GLU A 403 -16.66 -12.05 -21.17
CA GLU A 403 -16.29 -12.93 -22.27
C GLU A 403 -14.78 -12.84 -22.58
N HIS A 404 -14.28 -11.65 -22.89
CA HIS A 404 -12.85 -11.45 -23.17
C HIS A 404 -11.93 -11.80 -21.98
N LEU A 405 -12.38 -11.64 -20.73
CA LEU A 405 -11.58 -12.00 -19.55
C LEU A 405 -11.49 -13.51 -19.38
N ILE A 406 -12.60 -14.22 -19.62
CA ILE A 406 -12.63 -15.68 -19.52
C ILE A 406 -11.76 -16.28 -20.64
N GLN A 407 -11.96 -15.80 -21.87
CA GLN A 407 -11.22 -16.27 -23.03
C GLN A 407 -9.71 -16.08 -22.87
N ASN A 408 -9.28 -14.88 -22.48
CA ASN A 408 -7.85 -14.54 -22.46
C ASN A 408 -7.15 -14.93 -21.15
N CYS A 409 -7.86 -14.99 -20.03
CA CYS A 409 -7.24 -15.14 -18.71
C CYS A 409 -7.62 -16.44 -17.96
N MET A 410 -8.55 -17.25 -18.49
CA MET A 410 -9.08 -18.43 -17.78
C MET A 410 -9.28 -19.68 -18.66
N SER A 411 -9.30 -19.53 -19.99
CA SER A 411 -9.48 -20.63 -20.94
C SER A 411 -8.46 -21.76 -20.75
N LEU A 412 -8.77 -22.95 -21.24
CA LEU A 412 -7.85 -24.08 -21.19
C LEU A 412 -6.52 -23.76 -21.90
N SER A 413 -6.59 -23.10 -23.06
CA SER A 413 -5.39 -22.67 -23.79
C SER A 413 -4.50 -21.74 -22.95
N THR A 414 -5.08 -20.75 -22.26
CA THR A 414 -4.32 -19.89 -21.35
C THR A 414 -3.74 -20.68 -20.18
N ARG A 415 -4.49 -21.61 -19.59
CA ARG A 415 -4.04 -22.44 -18.46
C ARG A 415 -2.89 -23.37 -18.83
N ILE A 416 -2.93 -23.98 -20.02
CA ILE A 416 -1.83 -24.77 -20.59
C ILE A 416 -0.60 -23.89 -20.82
N ALA A 417 -0.76 -22.72 -21.44
CA ALA A 417 0.33 -21.76 -21.64
C ALA A 417 0.96 -21.31 -20.32
N CYS A 418 0.19 -21.33 -19.22
CA CYS A 418 0.63 -21.00 -17.88
C CYS A 418 1.08 -22.22 -17.02
N GLN A 419 1.27 -23.40 -17.62
CA GLN A 419 1.68 -24.64 -16.94
C GLN A 419 0.75 -25.12 -15.81
N LEU A 420 -0.52 -24.69 -15.82
CA LEU A 420 -1.58 -25.20 -14.93
C LEU A 420 -2.30 -26.43 -15.51
N ASN A 421 -2.19 -26.67 -16.82
CA ASN A 421 -2.89 -27.77 -17.50
C ASN A 421 -4.41 -27.70 -17.25
N LEU A 422 -5.00 -28.78 -16.70
CA LEU A 422 -6.43 -28.86 -16.38
C LEU A 422 -6.81 -28.13 -15.08
N ASP A 423 -5.83 -27.73 -14.26
CA ASP A 423 -6.10 -27.01 -13.02
C ASP A 423 -6.47 -25.56 -13.28
N VAL A 424 -7.33 -25.01 -12.43
CA VAL A 424 -7.73 -23.60 -12.48
C VAL A 424 -6.86 -22.75 -11.56
N TYR A 425 -6.64 -21.49 -11.94
CA TYR A 425 -5.95 -20.56 -11.08
C TYR A 425 -6.85 -20.09 -9.94
N THR A 426 -6.31 -20.13 -8.72
CA THR A 426 -6.96 -19.57 -7.53
C THR A 426 -5.97 -18.70 -6.77
N GLN A 427 -6.47 -17.70 -6.05
CA GLN A 427 -5.66 -16.87 -5.15
C GLN A 427 -5.40 -17.52 -3.78
N ASN A 428 -5.59 -18.83 -3.64
CA ASN A 428 -5.35 -19.54 -2.38
C ASN A 428 -3.92 -19.33 -1.85
N ALA A 429 -2.93 -19.22 -2.74
CA ALA A 429 -1.55 -18.91 -2.35
C ALA A 429 -1.44 -17.53 -1.68
N ASN A 430 -2.06 -16.51 -2.27
CA ASN A 430 -2.13 -15.17 -1.71
C ASN A 430 -2.92 -15.14 -0.40
N GLU A 431 -4.07 -15.81 -0.32
CA GLU A 431 -4.86 -15.90 0.90
C GLU A 431 -4.11 -16.62 2.04
N CYS A 432 -3.37 -17.68 1.70
CA CYS A 432 -2.50 -18.39 2.62
C CYS A 432 -1.41 -17.45 3.17
N MET A 433 -0.69 -16.74 2.28
CA MET A 433 0.33 -15.77 2.69
C MET A 433 -0.25 -14.63 3.52
N ASN A 434 -1.45 -14.15 3.16
CA ASN A 434 -2.16 -13.14 3.93
C ASN A 434 -2.45 -13.62 5.36
N SER A 435 -2.79 -14.90 5.52
CA SER A 435 -2.97 -15.51 6.84
C SER A 435 -1.65 -15.59 7.62
N VAL A 436 -0.55 -15.95 6.96
CA VAL A 436 0.80 -15.98 7.56
C VAL A 436 1.22 -14.59 8.05
N ILE A 437 1.06 -13.56 7.21
CA ILE A 437 1.34 -12.17 7.56
C ILE A 437 0.48 -11.74 8.75
N LYS A 438 -0.84 -11.98 8.70
CA LYS A 438 -1.73 -11.65 9.84
C LYS A 438 -1.34 -12.37 11.12
N ARG A 439 -0.86 -13.62 11.05
CA ARG A 439 -0.36 -14.34 12.23
C ARG A 439 0.94 -13.71 12.76
N GLN A 440 1.85 -13.32 11.87
CA GLN A 440 3.10 -12.62 12.22
C GLN A 440 2.83 -11.30 12.95
N THR A 441 1.75 -10.59 12.59
CA THR A 441 1.34 -9.34 13.24
C THR A 441 0.43 -9.55 14.47
N GLY A 442 0.26 -10.78 14.97
CA GLY A 442 -0.65 -11.09 16.07
C GLY A 442 -2.14 -10.86 15.74
N LYS A 443 -2.48 -10.72 14.46
CA LYS A 443 -3.78 -10.28 13.92
C LYS A 443 -4.20 -8.89 14.41
N GLU A 444 -3.25 -8.12 14.92
CA GLU A 444 -3.48 -6.75 15.40
C GLU A 444 -3.19 -5.72 14.30
N LYS A 445 -3.80 -4.55 14.44
CA LYS A 445 -3.52 -3.42 13.56
C LYS A 445 -2.21 -2.78 14.00
N MET A 446 -1.19 -2.87 13.15
CA MET A 446 0.14 -2.36 13.48
C MET A 446 0.39 -0.96 12.92
N LYS A 447 1.31 -0.26 13.59
CA LYS A 447 1.97 0.95 13.06
C LYS A 447 2.92 0.57 11.92
N LEU A 448 3.40 1.57 11.18
CA LEU A 448 4.14 1.35 9.95
C LEU A 448 5.51 0.70 10.21
N THR A 449 6.29 1.26 11.12
CA THR A 449 7.64 0.75 11.44
C THR A 449 7.62 -0.68 12.00
N PRO A 450 6.81 -1.01 13.03
CA PRO A 450 6.71 -2.38 13.51
C PRO A 450 6.21 -3.36 12.44
N PHE A 451 5.36 -2.91 11.52
CA PHE A 451 4.91 -3.73 10.38
C PHE A 451 6.08 -4.07 9.46
N VAL A 452 6.86 -3.08 9.03
CA VAL A 452 8.03 -3.32 8.16
C VAL A 452 9.05 -4.24 8.84
N GLU A 453 9.32 -4.06 10.13
CA GLU A 453 10.20 -4.93 10.90
C GLU A 453 9.68 -6.38 11.01
N ALA A 454 8.38 -6.54 11.27
CA ALA A 454 7.75 -7.86 11.33
C ALA A 454 7.83 -8.59 9.98
N MET A 455 7.67 -7.86 8.87
CA MET A 455 7.80 -8.42 7.52
C MET A 455 9.25 -8.79 7.20
N GLN A 456 10.23 -7.96 7.59
CA GLN A 456 11.65 -8.29 7.43
C GLN A 456 12.01 -9.57 8.21
N LYS A 457 11.55 -9.70 9.46
CA LYS A 457 11.72 -10.92 10.27
C LYS A 457 11.04 -12.14 9.63
N LEU A 458 9.84 -11.98 9.03
CA LEU A 458 9.14 -13.05 8.33
C LEU A 458 9.93 -13.56 7.12
N VAL A 459 10.44 -12.65 6.28
CA VAL A 459 11.25 -13.01 5.11
C VAL A 459 12.53 -13.73 5.54
N GLN A 460 13.24 -13.21 6.53
CA GLN A 460 14.45 -13.86 7.08
C GLN A 460 14.16 -15.27 7.63
N LYS A 461 13.00 -15.46 8.26
CA LYS A 461 12.56 -16.77 8.72
C LYS A 461 12.31 -17.73 7.54
N GLN A 462 11.58 -17.30 6.51
CA GLN A 462 11.36 -18.16 5.32
C GLN A 462 12.69 -18.54 4.65
N GLU A 463 13.63 -17.59 4.51
CA GLU A 463 14.96 -17.87 3.97
C GLU A 463 15.72 -18.90 4.81
N LYS A 464 15.65 -18.81 6.13
CA LYS A 464 16.25 -19.78 7.04
C LYS A 464 15.59 -21.16 6.91
N ASP A 465 14.26 -21.22 6.84
CA ASP A 465 13.51 -22.47 6.69
C ASP A 465 13.87 -23.17 5.35
N ILE A 466 14.10 -22.41 4.27
CA ILE A 466 14.59 -22.94 2.98
C ILE A 466 15.99 -23.56 3.14
N GLU A 467 16.92 -22.83 3.75
CA GLU A 467 18.30 -23.28 3.97
C GLU A 467 18.35 -24.52 4.87
N GLU A 468 17.56 -24.56 5.94
CA GLU A 468 17.48 -25.70 6.87
C GLU A 468 16.83 -26.95 6.25
N THR A 469 16.11 -26.81 5.14
CA THR A 469 15.55 -27.96 4.40
C THR A 469 16.66 -28.81 3.77
N LEU A 470 17.81 -28.22 3.43
CA LEU A 470 18.96 -28.96 2.88
C LEU A 470 19.59 -29.95 3.87
N ILE A 471 19.33 -29.77 5.17
CA ILE A 471 19.83 -30.63 6.25
C ILE A 471 18.70 -31.36 6.97
N ASP A 472 17.52 -31.46 6.32
CA ASP A 472 16.31 -32.13 6.81
C ASP A 472 15.82 -31.62 8.18
N ARG A 473 16.05 -30.33 8.49
CA ARG A 473 15.67 -29.71 9.78
C ARG A 473 14.39 -28.89 9.75
N THR A 474 13.79 -28.71 8.59
CA THR A 474 12.56 -27.93 8.44
C THR A 474 11.33 -28.84 8.50
N PRO A 475 10.46 -28.73 9.52
CA PRO A 475 9.27 -29.56 9.61
C PRO A 475 8.28 -29.23 8.48
N GLY A 476 7.84 -30.25 7.76
CA GLY A 476 6.76 -30.12 6.76
C GLY A 476 7.19 -29.62 5.38
N MET A 477 8.49 -29.45 5.14
CA MET A 477 9.04 -29.17 3.82
C MET A 477 10.16 -30.16 3.50
N ASP A 478 10.18 -30.64 2.27
CA ASP A 478 11.24 -31.50 1.74
C ASP A 478 11.74 -30.96 0.41
N LEU A 479 12.94 -31.38 0.03
CA LEU A 479 13.49 -31.10 -1.30
C LEU A 479 12.88 -32.09 -2.31
N LEU A 480 12.54 -31.63 -3.51
CA LEU A 480 12.10 -32.54 -4.58
C LEU A 480 13.25 -33.47 -5.00
N ASP A 481 12.89 -34.66 -5.49
CA ASP A 481 13.87 -35.71 -5.75
C ASP A 481 14.95 -35.30 -6.75
N GLN A 482 14.56 -34.57 -7.79
CA GLN A 482 15.48 -34.02 -8.80
C GLN A 482 16.50 -33.00 -8.25
N TYR A 483 16.31 -32.50 -7.03
CA TYR A 483 17.24 -31.59 -6.36
C TYR A 483 17.98 -32.24 -5.18
N ASN A 484 17.79 -33.54 -4.92
CA ASN A 484 18.39 -34.24 -3.77
C ASN A 484 19.92 -34.15 -3.71
N HIS A 485 20.60 -33.87 -4.83
CA HIS A 485 22.06 -33.62 -4.87
C HIS A 485 22.51 -32.41 -4.05
N LEU A 486 21.58 -31.50 -3.68
CA LEU A 486 21.86 -30.38 -2.80
C LEU A 486 21.82 -30.74 -1.31
N LYS A 487 21.23 -31.88 -0.94
CA LYS A 487 21.11 -32.28 0.47
C LYS A 487 22.50 -32.47 1.09
N VAL A 488 22.62 -32.05 2.34
CA VAL A 488 23.80 -32.22 3.16
C VAL A 488 23.38 -32.98 4.41
N ARG A 489 24.04 -34.10 4.72
CA ARG A 489 23.75 -34.82 5.97
C ARG A 489 24.01 -33.90 7.15
N ALA A 490 23.07 -33.85 8.10
CA ALA A 490 23.19 -33.00 9.29
C ALA A 490 24.52 -33.22 10.04
N THR A 491 24.96 -34.49 10.16
CA THR A 491 26.24 -34.85 10.78
C THR A 491 27.44 -34.19 10.10
N ASP A 492 27.45 -34.16 8.76
CA ASP A 492 28.55 -33.59 7.99
C ASP A 492 28.51 -32.06 8.05
N PHE A 493 27.31 -31.48 8.03
CA PHE A 493 27.11 -30.05 8.22
C PHE A 493 27.67 -29.55 9.57
N PHE A 494 27.39 -30.26 10.67
CA PHE A 494 27.88 -29.88 12.01
C PHE A 494 29.36 -30.19 12.24
N ARG A 495 30.00 -31.03 11.41
CA ARG A 495 31.46 -31.25 11.43
C ARG A 495 32.22 -30.05 10.86
N VAL A 496 31.59 -29.23 10.02
CA VAL A 496 32.21 -28.03 9.46
C VAL A 496 32.32 -26.95 10.54
N GLN A 497 33.54 -26.72 11.02
CA GLN A 497 33.83 -25.78 12.12
C GLN A 497 33.56 -24.32 11.72
N SER A 498 33.92 -23.96 10.48
CA SER A 498 33.78 -22.60 9.96
C SER A 498 32.32 -22.25 9.66
N GLU A 499 31.82 -21.18 10.28
CA GLU A 499 30.48 -20.66 10.00
C GLU A 499 30.34 -20.18 8.54
N LYS A 500 31.42 -19.61 7.98
CA LYS A 500 31.46 -19.16 6.59
C LYS A 500 31.25 -20.33 5.62
N ASP A 501 31.87 -21.47 5.90
CA ASP A 501 31.78 -22.65 5.04
C ASP A 501 30.43 -23.36 5.21
N ARG A 502 29.88 -23.40 6.43
CA ARG A 502 28.49 -23.84 6.66
C ARG A 502 27.50 -22.98 5.87
N LYS A 503 27.62 -21.66 5.92
CA LYS A 503 26.81 -20.75 5.11
C LYS A 503 26.99 -20.98 3.61
N LYS A 504 28.21 -21.26 3.15
CA LYS A 504 28.49 -21.57 1.74
C LYS A 504 27.81 -22.86 1.28
N LEU A 505 27.75 -23.89 2.13
CA LEU A 505 27.03 -25.13 1.83
C LEU A 505 25.54 -24.88 1.63
N LEU A 506 24.90 -24.14 2.55
CA LEU A 506 23.45 -23.90 2.46
C LEU A 506 23.08 -22.95 1.31
N ARG A 507 23.95 -21.99 0.99
CA ARG A 507 23.70 -21.02 -0.10
C ARG A 507 23.62 -21.63 -1.50
N LYS A 508 24.03 -22.89 -1.69
CA LYS A 508 23.94 -23.57 -3.00
C LYS A 508 22.53 -23.61 -3.55
N ILE A 509 21.50 -23.72 -2.69
CA ILE A 509 20.09 -23.71 -3.10
C ILE A 509 19.68 -22.38 -3.76
N HIS A 510 20.29 -21.27 -3.36
CA HIS A 510 19.99 -19.93 -3.88
C HIS A 510 20.61 -19.68 -5.26
N THR A 511 21.58 -20.49 -5.66
CA THR A 511 22.27 -20.38 -6.97
C THR A 511 21.95 -21.53 -7.91
N GLN A 512 21.22 -22.55 -7.46
CA GLN A 512 20.85 -23.70 -8.27
C GLN A 512 19.88 -23.28 -9.41
N PRO A 513 20.12 -23.68 -10.67
CA PRO A 513 19.19 -23.42 -11.76
C PRO A 513 17.92 -24.28 -11.63
N VAL A 514 16.80 -23.76 -12.14
CA VAL A 514 15.54 -24.49 -12.24
C VAL A 514 15.63 -25.53 -13.36
N LEU A 515 15.30 -26.78 -13.03
CA LEU A 515 15.24 -27.90 -13.98
C LEU A 515 13.90 -27.88 -14.74
N LYS A 516 13.92 -28.43 -15.95
CA LYS A 516 12.74 -28.54 -16.81
C LYS A 516 11.63 -29.32 -16.12
N LYS A 517 10.39 -28.90 -16.32
CA LYS A 517 9.22 -29.64 -15.82
C LYS A 517 9.02 -30.87 -16.70
N GLU A 518 8.96 -32.05 -16.10
CA GLU A 518 8.49 -33.25 -16.81
C GLU A 518 7.01 -33.05 -17.15
N VAL A 519 6.65 -33.22 -18.43
CA VAL A 519 5.29 -32.94 -18.93
C VAL A 519 4.51 -34.25 -18.93
N ASP A 520 3.48 -34.35 -18.09
CA ASP A 520 2.47 -35.39 -18.24
C ASP A 520 1.63 -35.10 -19.49
N VAL A 521 1.62 -36.03 -20.45
CA VAL A 521 0.76 -35.94 -21.63
C VAL A 521 -0.69 -36.10 -21.18
N VAL A 522 -1.47 -35.03 -21.22
CA VAL A 522 -2.91 -35.06 -20.93
C VAL A 522 -3.66 -35.26 -22.24
N ILE A 523 -4.18 -36.46 -22.45
CA ILE A 523 -5.15 -36.74 -23.52
C ILE A 523 -6.51 -36.24 -23.01
N VAL A 524 -7.09 -35.25 -23.68
CA VAL A 524 -8.45 -34.78 -23.39
C VAL A 524 -9.35 -35.36 -24.48
N GLU A 525 -10.25 -36.28 -24.10
CA GLU A 525 -11.36 -36.69 -24.97
C GLU A 525 -12.42 -35.58 -24.95
N ASP A 526 -12.62 -34.90 -26.07
CA ASP A 526 -13.71 -33.94 -26.21
C ASP A 526 -15.04 -34.68 -26.38
N SER A 527 -16.05 -34.28 -25.62
CA SER A 527 -17.37 -34.93 -25.57
C SER A 527 -18.40 -34.28 -26.49
N LEU A 528 -17.99 -33.36 -27.39
CA LEU A 528 -18.93 -32.69 -28.28
C LEU A 528 -18.80 -33.09 -29.75
N GLU A 529 -17.62 -33.47 -30.25
CA GLU A 529 -17.46 -34.17 -31.52
C GLU A 529 -16.21 -35.06 -31.38
N GLY A 530 -16.34 -36.38 -31.56
CA GLY A 530 -15.33 -37.38 -31.16
C GLY A 530 -14.02 -37.38 -31.95
N GLU A 531 -13.23 -36.31 -31.87
CA GLU A 531 -11.86 -36.25 -32.37
C GLU A 531 -10.85 -36.27 -31.22
N ILE A 532 -9.89 -37.20 -31.29
CA ILE A 532 -8.79 -37.34 -30.34
C ILE A 532 -7.71 -36.32 -30.73
N PHE A 533 -7.48 -35.30 -29.90
CA PHE A 533 -6.38 -34.35 -30.10
C PHE A 533 -5.15 -34.73 -29.27
N GLU A 534 -4.06 -35.07 -29.96
CA GLU A 534 -2.75 -35.30 -29.36
C GLU A 534 -2.01 -33.94 -29.19
N LEU A 535 -2.18 -33.28 -28.03
CA LEU A 535 -1.46 -32.04 -27.72
C LEU A 535 -0.01 -32.33 -27.34
N THR A 536 0.85 -32.48 -28.34
CA THR A 536 2.30 -32.31 -28.17
C THR A 536 2.61 -30.82 -28.05
N GLN A 537 3.40 -30.42 -27.05
CA GLN A 537 3.97 -29.07 -26.94
C GLN A 537 4.87 -28.82 -28.17
N LYS A 538 4.28 -28.37 -29.29
CA LYS A 538 5.02 -27.75 -30.37
C LYS A 538 5.45 -26.37 -29.93
N THR A 539 6.73 -26.10 -30.12
CA THR A 539 7.43 -24.84 -29.92
C THR A 539 6.56 -23.66 -30.34
N LEU A 540 6.41 -22.68 -29.44
CA LEU A 540 5.69 -21.43 -29.68
C LEU A 540 6.12 -20.78 -31.01
N PRO A 541 5.19 -20.43 -31.91
CA PRO A 541 5.46 -19.46 -32.96
C PRO A 541 5.74 -18.10 -32.32
N GLU A 542 6.82 -17.44 -32.74
CA GLU A 542 7.08 -16.04 -32.42
C GLU A 542 5.89 -15.18 -32.88
N ALA A 543 5.11 -14.69 -31.93
CA ALA A 543 4.11 -13.67 -32.20
C ALA A 543 4.84 -12.37 -32.55
N SER A 544 4.82 -11.99 -33.82
CA SER A 544 5.32 -10.72 -34.32
C SER A 544 4.59 -9.57 -33.61
N SER A 545 5.34 -8.89 -32.73
CA SER A 545 4.91 -7.70 -31.99
C SER A 545 4.64 -6.53 -32.95
N PRO A 546 3.49 -5.83 -32.83
CA PRO A 546 3.40 -4.46 -33.28
C PRO A 546 4.30 -3.63 -32.36
N ARG A 547 5.41 -3.16 -32.91
CA ARG A 547 6.33 -2.22 -32.29
C ARG A 547 5.55 -0.99 -31.81
N ALA A 548 5.35 -0.89 -30.49
CA ALA A 548 4.82 0.32 -29.89
C ALA A 548 5.78 1.47 -30.20
N SER A 549 5.25 2.51 -30.85
CA SER A 549 5.95 3.77 -31.07
C SER A 549 6.39 4.35 -29.71
N PRO A 550 7.53 5.05 -29.66
CA PRO A 550 7.87 5.85 -28.49
C PRO A 550 6.71 6.82 -28.25
N VAL A 551 6.18 6.86 -27.03
CA VAL A 551 5.33 7.98 -26.62
C VAL A 551 6.25 9.20 -26.68
N ASP A 552 5.98 10.05 -27.67
CA ASP A 552 6.71 11.28 -27.90
C ASP A 552 6.74 12.12 -26.62
N SER A 553 7.89 12.77 -26.45
CA SER A 553 8.21 13.75 -25.42
C SER A 553 7.13 14.83 -25.29
N GLU A 554 6.20 14.68 -24.34
CA GLU A 554 5.53 15.84 -23.75
C GLU A 554 6.44 16.45 -22.67
N ASP A 555 6.63 17.76 -22.73
CA ASP A 555 7.37 18.52 -21.72
C ASP A 555 6.88 18.19 -20.29
N SER A 556 7.82 17.79 -19.42
CA SER A 556 7.51 17.48 -18.01
C SER A 556 7.03 18.74 -17.29
N LEU A 557 5.85 18.68 -16.66
CA LEU A 557 5.31 19.78 -15.84
C LEU A 557 6.18 20.11 -14.60
N LEU A 558 7.11 19.22 -14.28
CA LEU A 558 8.03 19.34 -13.15
C LEU A 558 9.46 19.67 -13.58
N ASP A 559 9.68 20.01 -14.85
CA ASP A 559 11.01 20.42 -15.28
C ASP A 559 11.53 21.62 -14.46
N GLY A 560 12.81 21.55 -14.05
CA GLY A 560 13.44 22.52 -13.14
C GLY A 560 13.17 22.34 -11.63
N PHE A 561 12.26 21.47 -11.19
CA PHE A 561 12.07 21.18 -9.75
C PHE A 561 13.13 20.19 -9.22
N ALA A 562 13.95 20.63 -8.27
CA ALA A 562 14.97 19.83 -7.59
C ALA A 562 14.39 19.09 -6.38
N ASN A 563 15.01 17.98 -5.97
CA ASN A 563 14.66 17.20 -4.76
C ASN A 563 13.27 16.52 -4.74
N ILE A 564 12.60 16.37 -5.89
CA ILE A 564 11.39 15.55 -6.02
C ILE A 564 11.76 14.16 -6.56
N GLN A 565 11.51 13.11 -5.78
CA GLN A 565 11.79 11.73 -6.17
C GLN A 565 10.94 11.30 -7.38
N SER A 566 11.49 10.44 -8.24
CA SER A 566 10.89 10.07 -9.53
C SER A 566 9.45 9.53 -9.45
N GLY A 567 9.11 8.78 -8.39
CA GLY A 567 7.74 8.29 -8.17
C GLY A 567 6.75 9.39 -7.76
N GLN A 568 7.21 10.35 -6.95
CA GLN A 568 6.42 11.54 -6.58
C GLN A 568 6.17 12.45 -7.79
N ARG A 569 7.12 12.53 -8.73
CA ARG A 569 6.98 13.31 -9.97
C ARG A 569 5.80 12.82 -10.80
N LEU A 570 5.76 11.52 -11.08
CA LEU A 570 4.71 10.93 -11.91
C LEU A 570 3.31 11.11 -11.31
N GLN A 571 3.15 10.90 -10.00
CA GLN A 571 1.85 11.09 -9.35
C GLN A 571 1.36 12.54 -9.41
N LEU A 572 2.27 13.51 -9.23
CA LEU A 572 1.95 14.93 -9.33
C LEU A 572 1.60 15.32 -10.76
N GLU A 573 2.35 14.82 -11.75
CA GLU A 573 2.13 15.08 -13.17
C GLU A 573 0.80 14.51 -13.67
N VAL A 574 0.51 13.24 -13.41
CA VAL A 574 -0.75 12.61 -13.85
C VAL A 574 -1.95 13.34 -13.26
N LYS A 575 -1.89 13.68 -11.96
CA LYS A 575 -2.97 14.41 -11.29
C LYS A 575 -3.09 15.87 -11.75
N ALA A 576 -1.98 16.52 -12.11
CA ALA A 576 -1.98 17.88 -12.64
C ALA A 576 -2.50 17.92 -14.08
N ARG A 577 -2.05 17.02 -14.96
CA ARG A 577 -2.55 16.89 -16.34
C ARG A 577 -4.06 16.62 -16.36
N ALA A 578 -4.56 15.72 -15.51
CA ALA A 578 -6.00 15.47 -15.38
C ALA A 578 -6.83 16.72 -14.98
N LEU A 579 -6.23 17.70 -14.30
CA LEU A 579 -6.87 18.99 -14.00
C LEU A 579 -6.77 19.98 -15.17
N MET A 580 -5.72 19.87 -15.99
CA MET A 580 -5.50 20.71 -17.17
C MET A 580 -6.40 20.31 -18.35
N ASP A 581 -6.62 19.01 -18.55
CA ASP A 581 -7.36 18.45 -19.68
C ASP A 581 -8.84 18.86 -19.68
N ASN A 582 -9.38 19.28 -18.54
CA ASN A 582 -10.75 19.76 -18.42
C ASN A 582 -10.78 21.21 -17.93
N LYS A 583 -11.02 22.14 -18.87
CA LYS A 583 -11.10 23.58 -18.61
C LYS A 583 -12.12 23.99 -17.53
N LYS A 584 -13.08 23.12 -17.18
CA LYS A 584 -14.05 23.37 -16.10
C LYS A 584 -13.48 23.18 -14.69
N TYR A 585 -12.29 22.59 -14.55
CA TYR A 585 -11.65 22.31 -13.26
C TYR A 585 -10.69 23.39 -12.77
N ILE A 586 -10.40 24.39 -13.60
CA ILE A 586 -9.57 25.54 -13.26
C ILE A 586 -10.32 26.79 -13.74
N THR A 587 -10.89 27.55 -12.81
CA THR A 587 -11.64 28.77 -13.13
C THR A 587 -11.03 29.95 -12.40
N ALA A 588 -10.93 31.11 -13.06
CA ALA A 588 -10.51 32.35 -12.39
C ALA A 588 -11.53 32.72 -11.30
N ALA A 589 -11.05 33.23 -10.16
CA ALA A 589 -11.94 33.73 -9.12
C ALA A 589 -12.70 34.97 -9.62
N PRO A 590 -14.02 35.10 -9.35
CA PRO A 590 -14.80 36.26 -9.81
C PRO A 590 -14.26 37.57 -9.23
N GLY A 591 -13.93 38.54 -10.10
CA GLY A 591 -13.50 39.88 -9.70
C GLY A 591 -12.00 40.05 -9.41
N ASP A 592 -11.16 39.09 -9.79
CA ASP A 592 -9.71 39.10 -9.56
C ASP A 592 -8.94 39.21 -10.89
N ASP A 593 -7.74 39.84 -10.88
CA ASP A 593 -6.92 40.17 -12.07
C ASP A 593 -6.20 38.94 -12.68
N ASP A 594 -6.87 37.80 -12.78
CA ASP A 594 -6.32 36.54 -13.31
C ASP A 594 -5.09 36.02 -12.52
N MET A 595 -5.01 36.41 -11.24
CA MET A 595 -3.96 35.99 -10.29
C MET A 595 -4.46 34.96 -9.27
N CYS A 596 -5.77 34.68 -9.25
CA CYS A 596 -6.42 33.80 -8.30
C CYS A 596 -7.33 32.81 -9.03
N PHE A 597 -7.17 31.52 -8.71
CA PHE A 597 -7.82 30.40 -9.41
C PHE A 597 -8.50 29.48 -8.41
N ILE A 598 -9.69 29.00 -8.76
CA ILE A 598 -10.41 27.96 -8.06
C ILE A 598 -10.16 26.66 -8.82
N VAL A 599 -9.53 25.70 -8.14
CA VAL A 599 -9.12 24.42 -8.72
C VAL A 599 -9.87 23.27 -8.04
N ALA A 600 -10.44 22.35 -8.82
CA ALA A 600 -11.15 21.18 -8.30
C ALA A 600 -10.23 20.23 -7.52
N SER A 601 -10.74 19.66 -6.42
CA SER A 601 -10.04 18.63 -5.65
C SER A 601 -10.33 17.23 -6.19
N HIS A 602 -9.29 16.52 -6.63
CA HIS A 602 -9.40 15.15 -7.12
C HIS A 602 -9.80 14.14 -6.02
N SER A 603 -9.50 14.47 -4.76
CA SER A 603 -9.71 13.60 -3.59
C SER A 603 -11.11 13.72 -2.96
N SER A 604 -11.94 14.68 -3.37
CA SER A 604 -13.25 14.94 -2.76
C SER A 604 -14.19 15.61 -3.74
N ARG A 605 -15.26 14.90 -4.15
CA ARG A 605 -16.22 15.30 -5.21
C ARG A 605 -16.97 16.64 -5.00
N ASN A 606 -16.71 17.37 -3.91
CA ASN A 606 -17.35 18.65 -3.56
C ASN A 606 -16.38 19.66 -2.89
N GLN A 607 -15.07 19.50 -3.06
CA GLN A 607 -14.05 20.39 -2.47
C GLN A 607 -13.22 21.05 -3.56
N PHE A 608 -12.91 22.33 -3.37
CA PHE A 608 -12.06 23.13 -4.26
C PHE A 608 -10.95 23.77 -3.46
N HIS A 609 -9.85 24.08 -4.13
CA HIS A 609 -8.72 24.80 -3.56
C HIS A 609 -8.50 26.11 -4.31
N THR A 610 -8.26 27.19 -3.56
CA THR A 610 -7.83 28.45 -4.13
C THR A 610 -6.32 28.38 -4.41
N VAL A 611 -5.89 28.77 -5.59
CA VAL A 611 -4.49 28.87 -6.00
C VAL A 611 -4.22 30.30 -6.44
N THR A 612 -3.20 30.93 -5.88
CA THR A 612 -2.81 32.31 -6.15
C THR A 612 -1.43 32.36 -6.78
N ILE A 613 -1.22 33.22 -7.76
CA ILE A 613 0.08 33.45 -8.39
C ILE A 613 0.64 34.77 -7.86
N ASN A 614 1.85 34.74 -7.32
CA ASN A 614 2.58 35.94 -6.93
C ASN A 614 3.68 36.21 -7.97
N PRO A 615 3.46 37.15 -8.91
CA PRO A 615 4.40 37.42 -10.00
C PRO A 615 5.73 38.02 -9.52
N LYS A 616 5.77 38.65 -8.33
CA LYS A 616 7.00 39.26 -7.78
C LYS A 616 7.97 38.21 -7.22
N THR A 617 7.43 37.12 -6.66
CA THR A 617 8.24 36.08 -6.00
C THR A 617 8.36 34.80 -6.81
N GLY A 618 7.55 34.63 -7.86
CA GLY A 618 7.40 33.39 -8.61
C GLY A 618 6.60 32.31 -7.86
N GLN A 619 6.04 32.63 -6.70
CA GLN A 619 5.29 31.66 -5.89
C GLN A 619 3.91 31.36 -6.51
N VAL A 620 3.57 30.08 -6.62
CA VAL A 620 2.21 29.63 -6.94
C VAL A 620 1.61 28.97 -5.70
N ALA A 621 0.78 29.71 -4.98
CA ALA A 621 0.28 29.33 -3.66
C ALA A 621 -1.12 28.73 -3.67
N CYS A 622 -1.20 27.42 -3.42
CA CYS A 622 -2.46 26.75 -3.12
C CYS A 622 -2.88 26.99 -1.66
N ASP A 623 -4.18 26.93 -1.36
CA ASP A 623 -4.72 27.17 -0.02
C ASP A 623 -4.10 26.22 1.00
N ALA A 624 -3.17 26.73 1.82
CA ALA A 624 -2.46 25.95 2.81
C ALA A 624 -3.39 25.42 3.93
N LYS A 625 -4.60 25.94 4.10
CA LYS A 625 -5.56 25.44 5.10
C LYS A 625 -6.24 24.15 4.65
N THR A 626 -6.50 24.02 3.34
CA THR A 626 -7.24 22.88 2.78
C THR A 626 -6.39 21.96 1.89
N CYS A 627 -5.34 22.48 1.26
CA CYS A 627 -4.42 21.74 0.39
C CYS A 627 -3.14 21.35 1.15
N LEU A 628 -3.20 20.18 1.78
CA LEU A 628 -2.09 19.65 2.57
C LEU A 628 -0.77 19.45 1.79
N PRO A 629 -0.77 18.87 0.56
CA PRO A 629 0.49 18.70 -0.19
C PRO A 629 1.22 20.03 -0.36
N TYR A 630 0.47 21.11 -0.64
CA TYR A 630 1.03 22.45 -0.75
C TYR A 630 1.47 23.04 0.60
N ARG A 631 0.69 22.86 1.68
CA ARG A 631 1.08 23.38 3.02
C ARG A 631 2.49 22.94 3.42
N VAL A 632 2.80 21.67 3.17
CA VAL A 632 4.01 20.98 3.60
C VAL A 632 5.12 21.11 2.58
N GLY A 633 4.88 20.60 1.38
CA GLY A 633 5.91 20.47 0.36
C GLY A 633 6.07 21.75 -0.44
N LYS A 634 5.21 22.75 -0.22
CA LYS A 634 5.07 23.94 -1.07
C LYS A 634 4.86 23.59 -2.55
N ILE A 635 4.34 22.38 -2.81
CA ILE A 635 4.04 21.83 -4.13
C ILE A 635 2.84 20.88 -4.05
N CYS A 636 1.93 20.98 -5.02
CA CYS A 636 0.78 20.09 -5.16
C CYS A 636 0.31 20.05 -6.62
N GLN A 637 -0.52 19.06 -6.96
CA GLN A 637 -1.11 18.95 -8.30
C GLN A 637 -1.92 20.19 -8.72
N HIS A 638 -2.59 20.88 -7.77
CA HIS A 638 -3.40 22.07 -8.08
C HIS A 638 -2.53 23.28 -8.44
N ALA A 639 -1.46 23.52 -7.69
CA ALA A 639 -0.50 24.58 -7.97
C ALA A 639 0.26 24.30 -9.27
N LEU A 640 0.63 23.04 -9.54
CA LEU A 640 1.28 22.64 -10.79
C LEU A 640 0.38 22.82 -12.01
N ALA A 641 -0.89 22.43 -11.92
CA ALA A 641 -1.84 22.61 -13.02
C ALA A 641 -2.04 24.09 -13.36
N VAL A 642 -2.20 24.95 -12.34
CA VAL A 642 -2.31 26.41 -12.55
C VAL A 642 -1.01 27.01 -13.10
N ALA A 643 0.14 26.58 -12.58
CA ALA A 643 1.44 27.04 -13.07
C ALA A 643 1.65 26.70 -14.55
N ALA A 644 1.24 25.50 -14.96
CA ALA A 644 1.32 25.06 -16.35
C ALA A 644 0.35 25.83 -17.25
N VAL A 645 -0.92 25.96 -16.86
CA VAL A 645 -1.93 26.73 -17.62
C VAL A 645 -1.52 28.18 -17.81
N LYS A 646 -0.89 28.79 -16.81
CA LYS A 646 -0.42 30.19 -16.85
C LYS A 646 1.03 30.35 -17.29
N LYS A 647 1.69 29.27 -17.70
CA LYS A 647 3.07 29.27 -18.20
C LYS A 647 4.09 29.88 -17.23
N VAL A 648 3.90 29.67 -15.93
CA VAL A 648 4.79 30.16 -14.84
C VAL A 648 5.57 29.04 -14.12
N SER A 649 5.59 27.82 -14.67
CA SER A 649 6.24 26.65 -14.06
C SER A 649 7.71 26.85 -13.72
N ALA A 650 8.48 27.53 -14.59
CA ALA A 650 9.91 27.79 -14.36
C ALA A 650 10.15 28.72 -13.14
N ALA A 651 9.38 29.81 -13.04
CA ALA A 651 9.45 30.72 -11.89
C ALA A 651 9.05 30.03 -10.58
N TYR A 652 8.04 29.15 -10.65
CA TYR A 652 7.59 28.36 -9.52
C TYR A 652 8.63 27.35 -9.05
N ALA A 653 9.30 26.65 -9.97
CA ALA A 653 10.39 25.73 -9.67
C ALA A 653 11.55 26.45 -8.97
N MET A 654 11.96 27.61 -9.47
CA MET A 654 13.03 28.42 -8.87
C MET A 654 12.69 28.88 -7.44
N TRP A 655 11.42 29.23 -7.18
CA TRP A 655 10.95 29.60 -5.85
C TRP A 655 10.91 28.40 -4.90
N HIS A 656 10.42 27.25 -5.39
CA HIS A 656 10.26 26.02 -4.61
C HIS A 656 11.61 25.46 -4.14
N ASN A 657 12.62 25.42 -5.02
CA ASN A 657 13.95 24.90 -4.72
C ASN A 657 14.67 25.65 -3.58
N LYS A 658 14.21 26.87 -3.22
CA LYS A 658 14.78 27.69 -2.14
C LYS A 658 14.18 27.40 -0.76
N GLN A 659 13.15 26.55 -0.64
CA GLN A 659 12.45 26.29 0.62
C GLN A 659 13.06 25.13 1.43
N LYS A 660 13.16 25.26 2.76
CA LYS A 660 13.49 24.16 3.69
C LYS A 660 12.19 23.52 4.22
N SER A 661 12.07 22.19 4.15
CA SER A 661 10.89 21.46 4.65
C SER A 661 11.00 21.15 6.15
N GLU A 662 10.06 21.63 6.98
CA GLU A 662 10.09 21.49 8.46
C GLU A 662 8.95 20.66 9.08
N ALA A 663 8.05 20.03 8.31
CA ALA A 663 6.85 19.35 8.88
C ALA A 663 7.01 17.82 9.10
N PRO A 664 6.42 17.22 10.17
CA PRO A 664 6.39 15.76 10.39
C PRO A 664 5.58 15.00 9.32
N LEU A 665 6.20 14.00 8.69
CA LEU A 665 5.70 13.17 7.57
C LEU A 665 4.54 12.24 7.96
N ASP A 666 4.50 11.73 9.19
CA ASP A 666 3.46 10.84 9.71
C ASP A 666 2.07 11.49 9.78
N LYS A 667 2.02 12.75 10.23
CA LYS A 667 0.82 13.59 10.25
C LYS A 667 0.33 13.90 8.84
N ILE A 668 1.23 13.89 7.85
CA ILE A 668 0.92 14.15 6.45
C ILE A 668 0.28 12.93 5.81
N ALA A 669 0.91 11.77 5.99
CA ALA A 669 0.37 10.50 5.57
C ALA A 669 -0.99 10.22 6.25
N SER A 670 -1.14 10.51 7.54
CA SER A 670 -2.38 10.20 8.27
C SER A 670 -3.56 11.15 7.98
N PHE A 671 -3.33 12.39 7.54
CA PHE A 671 -4.39 13.36 7.27
C PHE A 671 -5.16 13.08 5.97
N GLN A 672 -4.55 12.38 5.01
CA GLN A 672 -5.22 11.97 3.76
C GLN A 672 -6.01 10.67 3.87
N LEU A 673 -5.97 10.01 5.03
CA LEU A 673 -6.68 8.74 5.22
C LEU A 673 -8.20 8.98 5.17
N ALA A 674 -8.83 8.51 4.10
CA ALA A 674 -10.28 8.40 4.07
C ALA A 674 -10.77 7.57 5.28
N LYS A 675 -11.95 7.90 5.84
CA LYS A 675 -12.56 7.11 6.91
C LYS A 675 -12.66 5.65 6.46
N GLY A 676 -11.97 4.76 7.17
CA GLY A 676 -11.92 3.33 6.87
C GLY A 676 -10.79 2.87 5.94
N THR A 677 -9.75 3.69 5.71
CA THR A 677 -8.53 3.24 5.01
C THR A 677 -7.93 2.00 5.66
N GLY A 678 -7.51 1.02 4.85
CA GLY A 678 -7.03 -0.28 5.32
C GLY A 678 -8.15 -1.24 5.77
N LEU A 679 -9.42 -0.84 5.80
CA LEU A 679 -10.53 -1.74 6.13
C LEU A 679 -11.10 -2.43 4.88
N LYS A 680 -11.48 -3.70 5.02
CA LYS A 680 -12.31 -4.36 4.01
C LYS A 680 -13.71 -3.73 4.07
N ARG A 681 -14.17 -3.10 2.98
CA ARG A 681 -15.55 -2.61 2.88
C ARG A 681 -16.47 -3.83 2.85
N HIS A 682 -17.17 -4.09 3.94
CA HIS A 682 -18.23 -5.09 3.92
C HIS A 682 -19.41 -4.52 3.14
N ASN A 683 -19.79 -5.17 2.04
CA ASN A 683 -21.23 -5.21 1.71
C ASN A 683 -21.91 -5.75 2.97
N ARG A 684 -22.94 -5.04 3.42
CA ARG A 684 -23.60 -5.27 4.71
C ARG A 684 -24.40 -6.58 4.65
N THR A 685 -23.73 -7.71 4.52
CA THR A 685 -24.30 -9.01 4.89
C THR A 685 -24.57 -8.90 6.38
N GLN A 686 -25.82 -9.17 6.76
CA GLN A 686 -26.28 -9.15 8.14
C GLN A 686 -25.20 -9.78 9.04
N ARG A 687 -24.73 -9.01 10.02
CA ARG A 687 -24.07 -9.60 11.18
C ARG A 687 -25.04 -10.67 11.69
N ARG A 688 -24.70 -11.95 11.54
CA ARG A 688 -25.07 -12.92 12.55
C ARG A 688 -24.37 -12.44 13.81
N LEU A 689 -25.13 -11.78 14.68
CA LEU A 689 -24.74 -11.59 16.07
C LEU A 689 -24.37 -12.98 16.58
N GLY A 690 -23.07 -13.18 16.84
CA GLY A 690 -22.62 -14.30 17.64
C GLY A 690 -23.34 -14.19 18.97
N THR A 691 -24.24 -15.12 19.21
CA THR A 691 -24.79 -15.40 20.54
C THR A 691 -23.61 -15.70 21.45
N ASN A 692 -23.42 -14.87 22.48
CA ASN A 692 -22.60 -15.23 23.62
C ASN A 692 -23.10 -16.58 24.13
N GLU A 693 -22.22 -17.56 24.20
CA GLU A 693 -22.43 -18.77 24.96
C GLU A 693 -22.70 -18.40 26.42
N LYS A 694 -23.97 -18.48 26.81
CA LYS A 694 -24.34 -18.98 28.12
C LYS A 694 -25.41 -20.04 27.93
N THR A 695 -25.07 -21.19 28.48
CA THR A 695 -25.75 -22.47 28.48
C THR A 695 -27.25 -22.38 28.75
N SER A 696 -28.01 -23.23 28.04
CA SER A 696 -29.11 -24.07 28.54
C SER A 696 -30.45 -23.94 27.81
N GLN A 697 -30.88 -25.12 27.33
CA GLN A 697 -32.24 -25.62 27.12
C GLN A 697 -33.03 -25.23 25.87
N VAL A 698 -33.34 -26.30 25.13
CA VAL A 698 -34.29 -26.44 24.03
C VAL A 698 -35.71 -26.15 24.52
N SER A 699 -36.49 -25.38 23.76
CA SER A 699 -37.90 -25.66 23.53
C SER A 699 -38.41 -25.00 22.24
N THR A 700 -39.32 -25.75 21.62
CA THR A 700 -39.87 -25.71 20.26
C THR A 700 -41.00 -24.69 20.06
N LEU A 701 -41.45 -24.59 18.79
CA LEU A 701 -42.68 -24.00 18.21
C LEU A 701 -42.44 -22.64 17.51
N THR A 702 -42.26 -22.53 16.18
CA THR A 702 -43.14 -22.82 15.01
C THR A 702 -44.43 -22.01 14.93
N SER A 703 -44.42 -20.94 14.12
CA SER A 703 -45.56 -20.57 13.27
C SER A 703 -45.04 -19.80 12.05
N ALA A 704 -45.45 -20.23 10.86
CA ALA A 704 -45.10 -19.64 9.57
C ALA A 704 -45.71 -18.25 9.35
N GLU A 705 -46.75 -17.90 10.12
CA GLU A 705 -47.52 -16.67 9.96
C GLU A 705 -46.77 -15.45 10.54
N GLY A 706 -45.99 -15.64 11.61
CA GLY A 706 -45.16 -14.58 12.20
C GLY A 706 -44.02 -14.11 11.27
N LYS A 707 -43.51 -15.00 10.41
CA LYS A 707 -42.46 -14.67 9.42
C LYS A 707 -43.04 -13.92 8.21
N ALA A 708 -44.27 -14.22 7.79
CA ALA A 708 -44.92 -13.55 6.66
C ALA A 708 -45.33 -12.10 6.96
N LEU A 709 -45.73 -11.79 8.21
CA LEU A 709 -46.05 -10.43 8.63
C LEU A 709 -44.79 -9.56 8.74
N ALA A 710 -43.69 -10.11 9.26
CA ALA A 710 -42.40 -9.42 9.33
C ALA A 710 -41.79 -9.11 7.94
N TYR A 711 -42.01 -9.98 6.95
CA TYR A 711 -41.55 -9.76 5.57
C TYR A 711 -42.34 -8.67 4.84
N ARG A 712 -43.67 -8.58 5.04
CA ARG A 712 -44.49 -7.52 4.44
C ARG A 712 -44.15 -6.15 5.02
N THR A 713 -43.97 -6.04 6.34
CA THR A 713 -43.57 -4.79 6.99
C THR A 713 -42.13 -4.37 6.63
N ALA A 714 -41.24 -5.33 6.34
CA ALA A 714 -39.89 -5.04 5.85
C ALA A 714 -39.87 -4.60 4.37
N ALA A 715 -40.73 -5.17 3.53
CA ALA A 715 -40.87 -4.79 2.12
C ALA A 715 -41.45 -3.38 1.97
N GLU A 716 -42.48 -3.02 2.74
CA GLU A 716 -43.08 -1.66 2.74
C GLU A 716 -42.10 -0.60 3.26
N ASN A 717 -41.29 -0.93 4.28
CA ASN A 717 -40.25 -0.03 4.78
C ASN A 717 -39.04 0.08 3.83
N THR A 718 -38.83 -0.92 2.97
CA THR A 718 -37.79 -0.89 1.92
C THR A 718 -38.26 -0.10 0.69
N ALA A 719 -39.55 -0.17 0.34
CA ALA A 719 -40.17 0.68 -0.68
C ALA A 719 -40.15 2.17 -0.28
N LYS A 720 -40.45 2.49 1.00
CA LYS A 720 -40.34 3.87 1.54
C LYS A 720 -38.90 4.39 1.68
N LYS A 721 -37.89 3.52 1.66
CA LYS A 721 -36.45 3.90 1.69
C LYS A 721 -35.83 4.02 0.31
N ARG A 722 -36.33 3.30 -0.70
CA ARG A 722 -35.84 3.34 -2.08
C ARG A 722 -36.10 4.68 -2.77
N THR A 723 -37.17 5.40 -2.41
CA THR A 723 -37.48 6.73 -2.96
C THR A 723 -36.60 7.88 -2.43
N LYS A 724 -35.69 7.65 -1.47
CA LYS A 724 -34.79 8.70 -0.94
C LYS A 724 -33.33 8.60 -1.40
N ASN A 725 -32.91 7.51 -2.04
CA ASN A 725 -31.49 7.26 -2.35
C ASN A 725 -31.18 6.94 -3.82
N SER A 726 -32.14 7.05 -4.75
CA SER A 726 -31.87 7.03 -6.19
C SER A 726 -31.82 8.46 -6.73
N VAL A 727 -30.71 9.15 -6.47
CA VAL A 727 -30.29 10.24 -7.36
C VAL A 727 -28.91 9.85 -7.84
N ALA A 728 -28.82 9.39 -9.09
CA ALA A 728 -27.55 9.27 -9.78
C ALA A 728 -26.79 10.59 -9.61
N ALA A 729 -25.53 10.52 -9.19
CA ALA A 729 -24.72 11.70 -8.91
C ALA A 729 -24.46 12.47 -10.21
N VAL A 730 -25.19 13.56 -10.39
CA VAL A 730 -25.05 14.53 -11.50
C VAL A 730 -23.73 15.29 -11.34
N GLU A 731 -22.98 15.46 -12.42
CA GLU A 731 -21.75 16.26 -12.42
C GLU A 731 -22.05 17.73 -12.06
N PRO A 732 -21.25 18.36 -11.17
CA PRO A 732 -21.45 19.77 -10.84
C PRO A 732 -21.32 20.65 -12.10
N PHE A 733 -22.14 21.71 -12.18
CA PHE A 733 -22.20 22.66 -13.31
C PHE A 733 -22.78 22.10 -14.63
N THR A 734 -23.55 21.02 -14.59
CA THR A 734 -24.43 20.61 -15.69
C THR A 734 -25.84 21.20 -15.49
N TYR A 735 -26.54 21.51 -16.59
CA TYR A 735 -27.92 21.99 -16.57
C TYR A 735 -28.85 20.81 -16.87
N GLU A 736 -29.72 20.46 -15.93
CA GLU A 736 -30.72 19.42 -16.08
C GLU A 736 -32.12 20.02 -16.20
N LEU A 737 -32.97 19.39 -17.00
CA LEU A 737 -34.41 19.65 -17.00
C LEU A 737 -35.10 18.74 -15.97
N ARG A 738 -36.03 19.27 -15.18
CA ARG A 738 -36.86 18.49 -14.24
C ARG A 738 -38.29 18.99 -14.19
N PHE A 739 -39.22 18.09 -13.88
CA PHE A 739 -40.57 18.46 -13.48
C PHE A 739 -40.58 19.12 -12.09
N LEU A 740 -41.34 20.19 -11.95
CA LEU A 740 -41.53 20.93 -10.69
C LEU A 740 -42.25 20.07 -9.62
N SER A 741 -43.04 19.08 -10.05
CA SER A 741 -43.68 18.08 -9.16
C SER A 741 -42.66 17.18 -8.46
N GLY A 742 -41.54 16.86 -9.12
CA GLY A 742 -40.42 16.11 -8.55
C GLY A 742 -39.47 16.96 -7.69
N CYS A 743 -39.67 18.28 -7.63
CA CYS A 743 -38.84 19.20 -6.87
C CYS A 743 -39.35 19.39 -5.43
N HIS A 744 -38.44 19.49 -4.46
CA HIS A 744 -38.79 19.67 -3.05
C HIS A 744 -39.67 20.93 -2.84
N GLY A 745 -40.69 20.85 -1.98
CA GLY A 745 -41.67 21.93 -1.75
C GLY A 745 -41.10 23.26 -1.24
N SER A 746 -39.82 23.29 -0.84
CA SER A 746 -39.09 24.52 -0.50
C SER A 746 -38.64 25.34 -1.71
N VAL A 747 -38.73 24.78 -2.92
CA VAL A 747 -38.41 25.49 -4.18
C VAL A 747 -39.60 26.38 -4.52
N LYS A 748 -39.47 27.69 -4.23
CA LYS A 748 -40.57 28.66 -4.40
C LYS A 748 -40.35 29.66 -5.53
N LYS A 749 -39.11 30.12 -5.74
CA LYS A 749 -38.79 31.23 -6.65
C LYS A 749 -37.66 30.89 -7.61
N CYS A 750 -37.77 31.38 -8.84
CA CYS A 750 -36.73 31.31 -9.84
C CYS A 750 -35.52 32.15 -9.45
N SER A 751 -34.33 31.60 -9.60
CA SER A 751 -33.09 32.28 -9.21
C SER A 751 -32.65 33.36 -10.19
N GLY A 752 -33.20 33.35 -11.42
CA GLY A 752 -32.94 34.38 -12.43
C GLY A 752 -33.89 35.56 -12.39
N CYS A 753 -35.20 35.31 -12.46
CA CYS A 753 -36.21 36.37 -12.50
C CYS A 753 -36.87 36.67 -11.14
N HIS A 754 -36.59 35.87 -10.11
CA HIS A 754 -37.15 36.01 -8.75
C HIS A 754 -38.68 35.90 -8.63
N THR A 755 -39.37 35.56 -9.72
CA THR A 755 -40.80 35.24 -9.71
C THR A 755 -41.05 33.81 -9.22
N GLU A 756 -42.26 33.56 -8.72
CA GLU A 756 -42.63 32.27 -8.15
C GLU A 756 -42.86 31.21 -9.22
N PHE A 757 -42.47 29.96 -8.91
CA PHE A 757 -42.67 28.81 -9.79
C PHE A 757 -44.10 28.27 -9.74
N ARG A 758 -44.73 28.35 -8.56
CA ARG A 758 -46.09 27.85 -8.29
C ARG A 758 -47.00 29.06 -8.12
N LEU A 759 -48.14 29.06 -8.81
CA LEU A 759 -49.22 30.02 -8.60
C LEU A 759 -50.19 29.37 -7.62
N ASP A 760 -50.49 30.04 -6.50
CA ASP A 760 -51.37 29.52 -5.43
C ASP A 760 -50.97 28.15 -4.84
N GLY A 761 -49.69 27.78 -4.95
CA GLY A 761 -49.16 26.54 -4.40
C GLY A 761 -49.21 25.32 -5.33
N ASP A 762 -49.87 25.44 -6.48
CA ASP A 762 -49.96 24.39 -7.49
C ASP A 762 -48.89 24.56 -8.60
N ALA A 763 -48.48 23.43 -9.18
CA ALA A 763 -47.61 23.45 -10.36
C ALA A 763 -48.38 24.04 -11.55
N PRO A 764 -47.78 24.94 -12.34
CA PRO A 764 -48.42 25.51 -13.52
C PRO A 764 -48.69 24.44 -14.58
N SER A 765 -49.61 24.68 -15.51
CA SER A 765 -49.90 23.72 -16.57
C SER A 765 -48.69 23.51 -17.52
N PRO A 766 -48.57 22.32 -18.13
CA PRO A 766 -47.62 22.04 -19.20
C PRO A 766 -47.57 23.13 -20.28
N PRO A 767 -46.37 23.59 -20.72
CA PRO A 767 -45.03 23.07 -20.40
C PRO A 767 -44.30 23.86 -19.29
N LYS A 768 -45.00 24.72 -18.55
CA LYS A 768 -44.39 25.65 -17.56
C LYS A 768 -44.09 24.99 -16.22
N ASP A 769 -44.53 23.76 -16.02
CA ASP A 769 -44.17 22.86 -14.93
C ASP A 769 -42.74 22.32 -15.04
N LEU A 770 -42.00 22.65 -16.11
CA LEU A 770 -40.59 22.33 -16.25
C LEU A 770 -39.69 23.42 -15.67
N VAL A 771 -38.66 22.98 -14.95
CA VAL A 771 -37.60 23.84 -14.41
C VAL A 771 -36.23 23.37 -14.85
N VAL A 772 -35.31 24.32 -14.99
CA VAL A 772 -33.89 24.05 -15.22
C VAL A 772 -33.18 24.08 -13.88
N VAL A 773 -32.41 23.04 -13.57
CA VAL A 773 -31.70 22.87 -12.31
C VAL A 773 -30.22 22.68 -12.59
N SER A 774 -29.38 23.40 -11.85
CA SER A 774 -27.94 23.17 -11.86
C SER A 774 -27.36 23.24 -10.45
N GLN A 775 -26.29 22.48 -10.20
CA GLN A 775 -25.54 22.55 -8.96
C GLN A 775 -24.59 23.75 -9.01
N MET A 776 -24.93 24.82 -8.28
CA MET A 776 -24.17 26.07 -8.28
C MET A 776 -23.74 26.49 -6.87
N ILE A 777 -22.69 27.30 -6.80
CA ILE A 777 -22.13 27.82 -5.54
C ILE A 777 -23.00 28.98 -5.05
N ARG A 778 -23.60 28.87 -3.86
CA ARG A 778 -24.28 30.01 -3.20
C ARG A 778 -23.41 30.58 -2.10
N SER A 779 -23.00 31.84 -2.24
CA SER A 779 -22.39 32.63 -1.16
C SER A 779 -23.49 33.31 -0.33
N SER A 780 -23.49 33.14 0.99
CA SER A 780 -24.33 33.93 1.88
C SER A 780 -23.49 34.94 2.64
N LYS A 781 -23.91 36.20 2.68
CA LYS A 781 -23.37 37.18 3.61
C LYS A 781 -24.12 37.05 4.95
N LYS A 782 -23.39 36.70 6.01
CA LYS A 782 -23.86 36.83 7.40
C LYS A 782 -22.89 37.76 8.13
N ASN A 783 -23.41 38.83 8.73
CA ASN A 783 -22.64 39.83 9.47
C ASN A 783 -21.46 40.44 8.67
N ASN A 784 -21.70 40.90 7.44
CA ASN A 784 -20.68 41.56 6.59
C ASN A 784 -19.37 40.78 6.33
N GLN A 785 -19.33 39.48 6.65
CA GLN A 785 -18.26 38.57 6.22
C GLN A 785 -18.81 37.59 5.18
N GLU A 786 -18.06 37.42 4.09
CA GLU A 786 -18.35 36.38 3.09
C GLU A 786 -18.02 35.01 3.66
N GLN A 787 -19.01 34.13 3.70
CA GLN A 787 -18.77 32.71 3.98
C GLN A 787 -18.57 31.93 2.69
N ASN A 788 -17.70 30.92 2.74
CA ASN A 788 -17.43 29.99 1.65
C ASN A 788 -18.73 29.49 1.03
N GLY A 789 -18.86 29.66 -0.29
CA GLY A 789 -20.06 29.28 -1.01
C GLY A 789 -20.27 27.77 -0.99
N LYS A 790 -21.49 27.33 -0.70
CA LYS A 790 -21.86 25.91 -0.68
C LYS A 790 -22.52 25.53 -2.00
N VAL A 791 -22.10 24.43 -2.60
CA VAL A 791 -22.77 23.89 -3.79
C VAL A 791 -24.16 23.42 -3.38
N SER A 792 -25.18 23.97 -4.02
CA SER A 792 -26.58 23.63 -3.80
C SER A 792 -27.33 23.70 -5.12
N PRO A 793 -28.42 22.93 -5.29
CA PRO A 793 -29.23 23.03 -6.49
C PRO A 793 -29.88 24.40 -6.58
N VAL A 794 -29.67 25.06 -7.72
CA VAL A 794 -30.26 26.34 -8.08
C VAL A 794 -31.26 26.10 -9.20
N TYR A 795 -32.46 26.65 -9.02
CA TYR A 795 -33.60 26.39 -9.88
C TYR A 795 -33.93 27.65 -10.69
N PHE A 796 -34.18 27.47 -11.98
CA PHE A 796 -34.57 28.50 -12.94
C PHE A 796 -35.84 28.08 -13.67
N HIS A 797 -36.59 29.05 -14.19
CA HIS A 797 -37.60 28.73 -15.20
C HIS A 797 -36.90 28.13 -16.42
N ALA A 798 -37.58 27.23 -17.14
CA ALA A 798 -37.15 26.77 -18.46
C ALA A 798 -37.24 27.93 -19.47
N ASN A 799 -36.31 28.87 -19.36
CA ASN A 799 -36.19 30.08 -20.16
C ASN A 799 -34.73 30.54 -20.10
N ALA A 800 -34.10 30.69 -21.27
CA ALA A 800 -32.69 31.01 -21.39
C ALA A 800 -32.33 32.29 -20.64
N LYS A 801 -33.18 33.33 -20.75
CA LYS A 801 -33.00 34.62 -20.05
C LYS A 801 -32.98 34.50 -18.53
N CYS A 802 -33.55 33.44 -17.96
CA CYS A 802 -33.48 33.22 -16.51
C CYS A 802 -32.14 32.62 -16.09
N VAL A 803 -31.55 31.75 -16.91
CA VAL A 803 -30.26 31.10 -16.64
C VAL A 803 -29.11 32.06 -16.97
N GLU A 804 -29.22 32.80 -18.07
CA GLU A 804 -28.24 33.80 -18.55
C GLU A 804 -27.93 34.91 -17.55
N LYS A 805 -28.87 35.21 -16.64
CA LYS A 805 -28.64 36.16 -15.55
C LYS A 805 -27.59 35.69 -14.53
N HIS A 806 -27.32 34.40 -14.49
CA HIS A 806 -26.36 33.78 -13.58
C HIS A 806 -25.17 33.15 -14.32
N ASP A 807 -25.35 32.77 -15.58
CA ASP A 807 -24.31 32.23 -16.46
C ASP A 807 -24.48 32.77 -17.88
N LYS A 808 -23.67 33.77 -18.24
CA LYS A 808 -23.76 34.47 -19.53
C LYS A 808 -23.37 33.59 -20.73
N GLU A 809 -22.70 32.46 -20.50
CA GLU A 809 -22.26 31.53 -21.55
C GLU A 809 -23.24 30.35 -21.71
N PHE A 810 -24.38 30.38 -21.01
CA PHE A 810 -25.38 29.32 -21.06
C PHE A 810 -25.91 29.09 -22.48
N ASN A 811 -25.82 27.85 -22.95
CA ASN A 811 -26.45 27.40 -24.18
C ASN A 811 -27.60 26.42 -23.86
N PRO A 812 -28.86 26.72 -24.25
CA PRO A 812 -29.99 25.82 -24.05
C PRO A 812 -29.83 24.41 -24.65
N SER A 813 -28.97 24.24 -25.66
CA SER A 813 -28.64 22.93 -26.23
C SER A 813 -27.81 22.04 -25.29
N ASP A 814 -27.18 22.61 -24.25
CA ASP A 814 -26.40 21.84 -23.27
C ASP A 814 -27.27 21.25 -22.16
N ILE A 815 -28.58 21.54 -22.15
CA ILE A 815 -29.50 20.96 -21.19
C ILE A 815 -29.57 19.44 -21.39
N VAL A 816 -29.29 18.71 -20.32
CA VAL A 816 -29.45 17.25 -20.23
C VAL A 816 -30.91 16.94 -19.93
N ILE A 817 -31.53 16.17 -20.82
CA ILE A 817 -32.87 15.61 -20.68
C ILE A 817 -32.66 14.14 -20.32
N ARG A 818 -33.32 13.67 -19.27
CA ARG A 818 -33.17 12.28 -18.83
C ARG A 818 -34.10 11.38 -19.64
N THR A 819 -33.60 10.23 -20.05
CA THR A 819 -34.37 9.23 -20.81
C THR A 819 -35.62 8.74 -20.04
N GLU A 820 -35.56 8.71 -18.70
CA GLU A 820 -36.71 8.39 -17.84
C GLU A 820 -37.86 9.41 -17.90
N ASP A 821 -37.57 10.68 -18.25
CA ASP A 821 -38.57 11.75 -18.32
C ASP A 821 -39.18 11.89 -19.73
N GLU A 822 -38.54 11.32 -20.76
CA GLU A 822 -38.97 11.44 -22.18
C GLU A 822 -40.34 10.80 -22.46
N GLU A 823 -40.66 9.71 -21.75
CA GLU A 823 -41.95 9.01 -21.83
C GLU A 823 -43.09 9.80 -21.15
N SER A 824 -42.75 10.69 -20.20
CA SER A 824 -43.71 11.49 -19.43
C SER A 824 -44.03 12.85 -20.08
N PHE A 825 -43.36 13.22 -21.18
CA PHE A 825 -43.59 14.50 -21.86
C PHE A 825 -44.86 14.49 -22.72
N GLU A 826 -45.85 15.27 -22.30
CA GLU A 826 -46.97 15.68 -23.16
C GLU A 826 -46.54 16.34 -24.49
N PRO A 827 -47.40 16.36 -25.53
CA PRO A 827 -47.10 17.02 -26.81
C PRO A 827 -46.71 18.51 -26.68
N SER A 828 -47.26 19.21 -25.68
CA SER A 828 -46.93 20.59 -25.31
C SER A 828 -45.47 20.72 -24.85
N HIS A 829 -44.96 19.78 -24.06
CA HIS A 829 -43.55 19.70 -23.64
C HIS A 829 -42.63 19.44 -24.81
N LYS A 830 -42.92 18.44 -25.65
CA LYS A 830 -42.06 18.09 -26.79
C LYS A 830 -41.95 19.24 -27.80
N LYS A 831 -43.05 19.95 -28.06
CA LYS A 831 -43.06 21.16 -28.90
C LYS A 831 -42.22 22.29 -28.27
N PHE A 832 -42.36 22.51 -26.98
CA PHE A 832 -41.59 23.52 -26.24
C PHE A 832 -40.09 23.17 -26.20
N LEU A 833 -39.71 21.94 -25.90
CA LEU A 833 -38.31 21.51 -25.82
C LEU A 833 -37.60 21.59 -27.16
N LYS A 834 -38.28 21.23 -28.26
CA LYS A 834 -37.76 21.43 -29.61
C LYS A 834 -37.47 22.90 -29.91
N GLN A 835 -38.30 23.82 -29.42
CA GLN A 835 -38.09 25.26 -29.56
C GLN A 835 -37.03 25.81 -28.60
N PHE A 836 -36.92 25.24 -27.40
CA PHE A 836 -36.08 25.76 -26.32
C PHE A 836 -34.64 25.25 -26.39
N THR A 837 -34.42 23.95 -26.65
CA THR A 837 -33.08 23.33 -26.67
C THR A 837 -32.57 23.02 -28.07
N GLY A 838 -33.45 23.07 -29.07
CA GLY A 838 -33.16 22.64 -30.45
C GLY A 838 -33.09 21.13 -30.63
N LYS A 839 -33.24 20.33 -29.56
CA LYS A 839 -33.21 18.86 -29.60
C LYS A 839 -34.58 18.30 -29.98
N LYS A 840 -34.59 17.22 -30.77
CA LYS A 840 -35.82 16.45 -31.04
C LYS A 840 -35.98 15.44 -29.91
N VAL A 841 -37.00 15.66 -29.07
CA VAL A 841 -37.38 14.85 -27.90
C VAL A 841 -38.70 14.14 -28.19
#